data_AF-A0A559LD04-F1
#
_entry.id   AF-A0A559LD04-F1
#
_cell.length_a   1.000
_cell.length_b   1.000
_cell.length_c   1.000
_cell.angle_alpha   90.00
_cell.angle_beta   90.00
_cell.angle_gamma   90.00
#
_symmetry.space_group_name_H-M   'P 1'
#
loop_
_entity.id
_entity.type
_entity.pdbx_description
1 polymer ?
#
loop_
_entity_poly.entity_id
_entity_poly.type
_entity_poly.pdbx_seq_one_letter_code
_entity_poly.pdbx_strand_id
1 'polypeptide(L)'
;MSNSHLPNSHPGVTPTWRPYKFPRIPLPDAIKTSPVADSDGHRYSGSVPPDWCGNGGRRLAAHGGYCATVLMMTARQYHHDRHGSLGNMELLNMSVEYLEPLPQGQFEIALETLNIGKRTSTVKATLKSLEIHENKVCAIAIVRLGTLRDEGHVINIQPSVWPLPDRTKDCNRWSDASYYYMNPPASTVRMYTPSGENAPLWSGRFGGQNTRCQWAKLDNDEKFGFEHLPVLADLVPPIFLNYVEDGMEAASSWGIPTTALNIMFRSEITPQEWLLTRTTMKRLHGGRQDASSFDPASLQILEQLSVIEGLVRGIQPSTSFDFPTAAAISSHQEQQNSPADAHPLQNDLGPDTEPIVPSLNLEASRGSNTDRLLQWPIFDKVLSSLPRFKFFDSNSQEVFTYLDDAVRQTDAPGAHLSLTSGSGSVNISTDKSDIQQLVDSFFQRVNIKNPILSRQEVEEYCHQYYENGPQFNLETGLVLLICALGAVADEFNPLDMGQSPVSSFQTPSRLERLKLGHCYFTASEKRLGAAISRVDTLSIQCLCLAGIYHMYLIRPVQALRLFHAAGSSLQILLSTNSQYSVGGTSQLISSLFWTCSKSESEILAEMPLGIPALRDPPSQDSYPPPQQITRDKSNKWASSEEDSWFFLLSEIALRRITDQVAEIVTKYIDSKIRYQQGQRIEDLVPIVAEFESQVETFRQLLPEAIRFHDVPEPASTEWQQYSRGRYYRVLELMHRPFVFTAIHEPSCSPAVQALAKKGLENGLKYLQHSQASHRHHGLWLQLRNQLRIASLLLGASTIPHFTMPDGWYGGISKTLATLDYWSWEFPSCKSYTDVILALSASSSGTMEERTPMSY
;
A
#
# COMPACT_ATOMS: atom_id res chain seq x y z
N MET A 1 -16.05 -35.23 -23.13
CA MET A 1 -17.37 -34.58 -23.32
C MET A 1 -18.43 -35.43 -24.04
N SER A 2 -18.23 -36.73 -24.28
CA SER A 2 -19.21 -37.58 -24.98
C SER A 2 -20.60 -37.64 -24.30
N ASN A 3 -20.68 -37.40 -23.00
CA ASN A 3 -21.92 -37.36 -22.22
C ASN A 3 -22.43 -35.94 -21.89
N SER A 4 -21.90 -34.90 -22.53
CA SER A 4 -22.25 -33.51 -22.19
C SER A 4 -23.69 -33.10 -22.51
N HIS A 5 -24.35 -33.87 -23.40
CA HIS A 5 -25.75 -33.74 -23.79
C HIS A 5 -26.71 -34.50 -22.85
N LEU A 6 -26.19 -35.36 -21.97
CA LEU A 6 -27.02 -36.12 -21.03
C LEU A 6 -27.31 -35.28 -19.77
N PRO A 7 -28.52 -35.31 -19.21
CA PRO A 7 -28.83 -34.59 -17.98
C PRO A 7 -28.13 -35.22 -16.76
N ASN A 8 -28.01 -34.45 -15.68
CA ASN A 8 -27.39 -34.90 -14.42
C ASN A 8 -28.09 -36.15 -13.86
N SER A 9 -29.38 -36.31 -14.12
CA SER A 9 -30.19 -37.46 -13.70
C SER A 9 -30.01 -38.72 -14.53
N HIS A 10 -29.22 -38.69 -15.61
CA HIS A 10 -29.06 -39.84 -16.49
C HIS A 10 -28.28 -40.96 -15.78
N PRO A 11 -28.72 -42.23 -15.82
CA PRO A 11 -28.04 -43.33 -15.11
C PRO A 11 -26.59 -43.56 -15.52
N GLY A 12 -26.25 -43.27 -16.79
CA GLY A 12 -24.87 -43.32 -17.28
C GLY A 12 -23.98 -42.12 -16.90
N VAL A 13 -24.53 -41.12 -16.20
CA VAL A 13 -23.81 -39.95 -15.68
C VAL A 13 -23.72 -40.02 -14.16
N THR A 14 -24.88 -40.21 -13.50
CA THR A 14 -24.99 -40.29 -12.04
C THR A 14 -25.74 -41.58 -11.68
N PRO A 15 -25.06 -42.73 -11.59
CA PRO A 15 -25.71 -44.03 -11.38
C PRO A 15 -26.51 -44.12 -10.08
N THR A 16 -26.13 -43.35 -9.06
CA THR A 16 -26.78 -43.29 -7.75
C THR A 16 -27.95 -42.30 -7.69
N TRP A 17 -28.34 -41.70 -8.82
CA TRP A 17 -29.45 -40.75 -8.89
C TRP A 17 -30.80 -41.43 -8.61
N ARG A 18 -31.48 -40.88 -7.61
CA ARG A 18 -32.89 -41.09 -7.26
C ARG A 18 -33.71 -39.82 -7.56
N PRO A 19 -34.92 -39.93 -8.13
CA PRO A 19 -35.79 -38.79 -8.33
C PRO A 19 -36.05 -38.02 -7.03
N TYR A 20 -36.10 -36.69 -7.09
CA TYR A 20 -36.53 -35.86 -5.96
C TYR A 20 -37.99 -36.15 -5.60
N LYS A 21 -38.35 -35.93 -4.33
CA LYS A 21 -39.73 -36.07 -3.84
C LYS A 21 -40.64 -34.90 -4.23
N PHE A 22 -40.09 -33.88 -4.89
CA PHE A 22 -40.76 -32.67 -5.31
C PHE A 22 -40.46 -32.41 -6.80
N PRO A 23 -41.34 -31.69 -7.53
CA PRO A 23 -41.09 -31.33 -8.91
C PRO A 23 -39.90 -30.36 -9.02
N ARG A 24 -39.13 -30.46 -10.12
CA ARG A 24 -38.09 -29.47 -10.45
C ARG A 24 -38.71 -28.34 -11.24
N ILE A 25 -38.65 -27.13 -10.70
CA ILE A 25 -39.16 -25.90 -11.30
C ILE A 25 -37.96 -25.16 -11.92
N PRO A 26 -37.98 -24.87 -13.23
CA PRO A 26 -36.95 -24.06 -13.88
C PRO A 26 -36.78 -22.71 -13.18
N LEU A 27 -35.55 -22.19 -13.12
CA LEU A 27 -35.26 -20.92 -12.44
C LEU A 27 -36.17 -19.76 -12.90
N PRO A 28 -36.41 -19.54 -14.21
CA PRO A 28 -37.26 -18.45 -14.67
C PRO A 28 -38.71 -18.54 -14.17
N ASP A 29 -39.20 -19.75 -13.85
CA ASP A 29 -40.52 -19.96 -13.26
C ASP A 29 -40.48 -19.79 -11.73
N ALA A 30 -39.43 -20.28 -11.08
CA ALA A 30 -39.25 -20.26 -9.64
C ALA A 30 -39.07 -18.84 -9.05
N ILE A 31 -38.59 -17.89 -9.86
CA ILE A 31 -38.31 -16.51 -9.41
C ILE A 31 -39.43 -15.51 -9.73
N LYS A 32 -40.53 -15.97 -10.32
CA LYS A 32 -41.64 -15.09 -10.71
C LYS A 32 -42.23 -14.42 -9.48
N THR A 33 -42.39 -13.10 -9.57
CA THR A 33 -43.05 -12.30 -8.54
C THR A 33 -44.21 -11.51 -9.12
N SER A 34 -45.25 -11.31 -8.32
CA SER A 34 -46.45 -10.57 -8.70
C SER A 34 -46.65 -9.37 -7.78
N PRO A 35 -47.11 -8.20 -8.28
CA PRO A 35 -47.44 -7.06 -7.44
C PRO A 35 -48.49 -7.41 -6.37
N VAL A 36 -48.29 -6.94 -5.15
CA VAL A 36 -49.26 -7.11 -4.04
C VAL A 36 -50.33 -6.02 -4.15
N ALA A 37 -51.61 -6.42 -4.12
CA ALA A 37 -52.74 -5.49 -4.05
C ALA A 37 -52.58 -4.53 -2.85
N ASP A 38 -53.02 -3.28 -3.00
CA ASP A 38 -52.93 -2.24 -1.96
C ASP A 38 -51.50 -1.78 -1.56
N SER A 39 -50.48 -2.09 -2.37
CA SER A 39 -49.09 -1.66 -2.11
C SER A 39 -48.63 -0.42 -2.87
N ASP A 40 -49.55 0.21 -3.62
CA ASP A 40 -49.26 1.27 -4.61
C ASP A 40 -48.19 0.86 -5.65
N GLY A 41 -47.86 -0.44 -5.79
CA GLY A 41 -46.82 -0.96 -6.70
C GLY A 41 -45.40 -1.00 -6.11
N HIS A 42 -45.25 -0.87 -4.79
CA HIS A 42 -43.95 -0.97 -4.10
C HIS A 42 -43.67 -2.34 -3.50
N ARG A 43 -44.62 -3.28 -3.56
CA ARG A 43 -44.44 -4.63 -3.00
C ARG A 43 -44.79 -5.70 -4.02
N TYR A 44 -43.99 -6.76 -4.02
CA TYR A 44 -44.16 -7.92 -4.87
C TYR A 44 -44.09 -9.19 -4.01
N SER A 45 -44.92 -10.19 -4.30
CA SER A 45 -44.94 -11.47 -3.60
C SER A 45 -44.52 -12.61 -4.51
N GLY A 46 -43.93 -13.64 -3.93
CA GLY A 46 -43.58 -14.89 -4.60
C GLY A 46 -43.53 -16.05 -3.60
N SER A 47 -43.15 -17.22 -4.08
CA SER A 47 -43.01 -18.42 -3.23
C SER A 47 -41.72 -19.14 -3.53
N VAL A 48 -40.96 -19.49 -2.50
CA VAL A 48 -39.78 -20.34 -2.63
C VAL A 48 -40.23 -21.79 -2.82
N PRO A 49 -39.92 -22.44 -3.95
CA PRO A 49 -40.22 -23.85 -4.13
C PRO A 49 -39.17 -24.75 -3.43
N PRO A 50 -39.53 -25.99 -3.06
CA PRO A 50 -38.66 -26.87 -2.29
C PRO A 50 -37.34 -27.26 -3.01
N ASP A 51 -37.34 -27.31 -4.34
CA ASP A 51 -36.16 -27.64 -5.16
C ASP A 51 -35.12 -26.50 -5.25
N TRP A 52 -35.47 -25.32 -4.76
CA TRP A 52 -34.57 -24.18 -4.62
C TRP A 52 -34.10 -23.97 -3.16
N CYS A 53 -34.42 -24.91 -2.28
CA CYS A 53 -33.96 -24.94 -0.89
C CYS A 53 -32.81 -25.95 -0.71
N GLY A 54 -31.80 -25.58 0.07
CA GLY A 54 -30.65 -26.44 0.39
C GLY A 54 -30.44 -26.56 1.90
N ASN A 55 -29.61 -27.53 2.31
CA ASN A 55 -29.29 -27.79 3.72
C ASN A 55 -27.96 -27.13 4.16
N GLY A 56 -27.63 -25.95 3.61
CA GLY A 56 -26.36 -25.23 3.87
C GLY A 56 -26.20 -24.65 5.28
N GLY A 57 -27.09 -25.01 6.21
CA GLY A 57 -27.14 -24.58 7.60
C GLY A 57 -27.96 -25.54 8.45
N ARG A 58 -28.29 -25.18 9.69
CA ARG A 58 -29.07 -26.05 10.60
C ARG A 58 -30.54 -26.25 10.21
N ARG A 59 -31.03 -25.56 9.16
CA ARG A 59 -32.43 -25.55 8.71
C ARG A 59 -32.49 -25.51 7.17
N LEU A 60 -33.50 -26.16 6.60
CA LEU A 60 -33.80 -26.09 5.17
C LEU A 60 -34.26 -24.67 4.79
N ALA A 61 -33.54 -24.03 3.88
CA ALA A 61 -33.80 -22.65 3.47
C ALA A 61 -33.45 -22.41 1.99
N ALA A 62 -34.01 -21.35 1.42
CA ALA A 62 -33.73 -20.91 0.06
C ALA A 62 -32.23 -20.67 -0.17
N HIS A 63 -31.73 -21.08 -1.32
CA HIS A 63 -30.34 -20.83 -1.73
C HIS A 63 -30.04 -19.33 -1.83
N GLY A 64 -28.86 -18.88 -1.39
CA GLY A 64 -28.48 -17.46 -1.43
C GLY A 64 -28.58 -16.89 -2.84
N GLY A 65 -27.98 -17.57 -3.81
CA GLY A 65 -28.06 -17.22 -5.23
C GLY A 65 -29.49 -17.15 -5.78
N TYR A 66 -30.43 -17.96 -5.28
CA TYR A 66 -31.84 -17.85 -5.64
C TYR A 66 -32.43 -16.55 -5.10
N CYS A 67 -32.25 -16.26 -3.80
CA CYS A 67 -32.71 -15.02 -3.18
C CYS A 67 -32.14 -13.78 -3.89
N ALA A 68 -30.85 -13.81 -4.25
CA ALA A 68 -30.20 -12.77 -5.03
C ALA A 68 -30.84 -12.61 -6.41
N THR A 69 -31.11 -13.70 -7.13
CA THR A 69 -31.80 -13.64 -8.42
C THR A 69 -33.21 -13.05 -8.29
N VAL A 70 -34.01 -13.46 -7.31
CA VAL A 70 -35.36 -12.91 -7.12
C VAL A 70 -35.28 -11.41 -6.84
N LEU A 71 -34.45 -10.97 -5.88
CA LEU A 71 -34.25 -9.55 -5.56
C LEU A 71 -33.85 -8.74 -6.80
N MET A 72 -32.90 -9.25 -7.58
CA MET A 72 -32.40 -8.63 -8.80
C MET A 72 -33.48 -8.49 -9.88
N MET A 73 -34.20 -9.57 -10.16
CA MET A 73 -35.19 -9.61 -11.24
C MET A 73 -36.46 -8.85 -10.88
N THR A 74 -36.88 -8.90 -9.62
CA THR A 74 -38.01 -8.09 -9.12
C THR A 74 -37.67 -6.61 -9.11
N ALA A 75 -36.46 -6.20 -8.74
CA ALA A 75 -36.03 -4.80 -8.83
C ALA A 75 -35.99 -4.29 -10.28
N ARG A 76 -35.55 -5.14 -11.22
CA ARG A 76 -35.59 -4.86 -12.66
C ARG A 76 -37.02 -4.69 -13.18
N GLN A 77 -37.91 -5.60 -12.80
CA GLN A 77 -39.33 -5.52 -13.14
C GLN A 77 -39.97 -4.24 -12.58
N TYR A 78 -39.78 -3.94 -11.31
CA TYR A 78 -40.28 -2.73 -10.66
C TYR A 78 -39.79 -1.44 -11.36
N HIS A 79 -38.51 -1.38 -11.73
CA HIS A 79 -37.98 -0.23 -12.47
C HIS A 79 -38.66 -0.09 -13.84
N HIS A 80 -38.89 -1.19 -14.56
CA HIS A 80 -39.60 -1.17 -15.83
C HIS A 80 -41.06 -0.71 -15.67
N ASP A 81 -41.78 -1.28 -14.69
CA ASP A 81 -43.18 -0.97 -14.43
C ASP A 81 -43.40 0.51 -14.05
N ARG A 82 -42.47 1.11 -13.29
CA ARG A 82 -42.57 2.51 -12.82
C ARG A 82 -41.94 3.55 -13.75
N HIS A 83 -40.90 3.17 -14.47
CA HIS A 83 -40.01 4.10 -15.15
C HIS A 83 -39.67 3.71 -16.59
N GLY A 84 -40.44 2.79 -17.20
CA GLY A 84 -40.18 2.29 -18.56
C GLY A 84 -40.08 3.35 -19.67
N SER A 85 -40.52 4.59 -19.42
CA SER A 85 -40.34 5.74 -20.33
C SER A 85 -38.90 6.28 -20.38
N LEU A 86 -38.03 5.93 -19.42
CA LEU A 86 -36.63 6.41 -19.33
C LEU A 86 -35.64 5.59 -20.19
N GLY A 87 -36.14 4.68 -21.03
CA GLY A 87 -35.34 3.79 -21.87
C GLY A 87 -34.95 2.48 -21.16
N ASN A 88 -34.56 1.46 -21.94
CA ASN A 88 -34.17 0.16 -21.39
C ASN A 88 -32.82 0.28 -20.65
N MET A 89 -32.87 0.22 -19.31
CA MET A 89 -31.69 0.07 -18.45
C MET A 89 -31.44 -1.41 -18.14
N GLU A 90 -30.17 -1.81 -18.16
CA GLU A 90 -29.71 -3.14 -17.78
C GLU A 90 -29.11 -3.13 -16.36
N LEU A 91 -28.87 -4.31 -15.79
CA LEU A 91 -28.30 -4.46 -14.45
C LEU A 91 -26.80 -4.16 -14.46
N LEU A 92 -26.33 -3.23 -13.62
CA LEU A 92 -24.91 -2.89 -13.50
C LEU A 92 -24.25 -3.58 -12.29
N ASN A 93 -24.89 -3.50 -11.14
CA ASN A 93 -24.38 -4.13 -9.92
C ASN A 93 -25.53 -4.49 -8.95
N MET A 94 -25.22 -5.42 -8.06
CA MET A 94 -26.06 -5.80 -6.94
C MET A 94 -25.20 -6.14 -5.73
N SER A 95 -25.58 -5.61 -4.58
CA SER A 95 -25.04 -5.98 -3.27
C SER A 95 -26.16 -6.54 -2.41
N VAL A 96 -26.03 -7.77 -1.93
CA VAL A 96 -27.01 -8.47 -1.10
C VAL A 96 -26.42 -8.76 0.27
N GLU A 97 -27.13 -8.41 1.33
CA GLU A 97 -26.87 -8.79 2.71
C GLU A 97 -27.92 -9.82 3.15
N TYR A 98 -27.48 -11.00 3.57
CA TYR A 98 -28.35 -12.06 4.09
C TYR A 98 -28.40 -11.97 5.61
N LEU A 99 -29.58 -11.63 6.13
CA LEU A 99 -29.81 -11.40 7.56
C LEU A 99 -30.32 -12.66 8.25
N GLU A 100 -31.25 -13.37 7.62
CA GLU A 100 -31.87 -14.59 8.13
C GLU A 100 -32.16 -15.56 6.97
N PRO A 101 -32.06 -16.88 7.18
CA PRO A 101 -32.44 -17.86 6.16
C PRO A 101 -33.91 -17.73 5.77
N LEU A 102 -34.19 -17.59 4.47
CA LEU A 102 -35.55 -17.55 3.95
C LEU A 102 -36.13 -18.99 3.92
N PRO A 103 -37.19 -19.32 4.67
CA PRO A 103 -37.79 -20.64 4.61
C PRO A 103 -38.49 -20.89 3.28
N GLN A 104 -38.78 -22.15 2.99
CA GLN A 104 -39.70 -22.53 1.93
C GLN A 104 -41.07 -21.88 2.15
N GLY A 105 -41.75 -21.44 1.09
CA GLY A 105 -43.10 -20.87 1.14
C GLY A 105 -43.14 -19.41 0.71
N GLN A 106 -44.18 -18.69 1.14
CA GLN A 106 -44.49 -17.34 0.67
C GLN A 106 -43.49 -16.30 1.20
N PHE A 107 -43.14 -15.36 0.33
CA PHE A 107 -42.31 -14.20 0.65
C PHE A 107 -42.85 -12.92 0.02
N GLU A 108 -42.43 -11.79 0.57
CA GLU A 108 -42.71 -10.46 0.02
C GLU A 108 -41.40 -9.67 -0.15
N ILE A 109 -41.31 -8.88 -1.22
CA ILE A 109 -40.22 -7.95 -1.50
C ILE A 109 -40.77 -6.54 -1.51
N ALA A 110 -40.26 -5.70 -0.61
CA ALA A 110 -40.52 -4.27 -0.60
C ALA A 110 -39.43 -3.52 -1.37
N LEU A 111 -39.82 -2.64 -2.28
CA LEU A 111 -38.93 -1.91 -3.20
C LEU A 111 -39.01 -0.41 -2.95
N GLU A 112 -37.84 0.20 -2.78
CA GLU A 112 -37.66 1.63 -2.57
C GLU A 112 -36.70 2.18 -3.61
N THR A 113 -37.09 3.24 -4.31
CA THR A 113 -36.20 3.90 -5.26
C THR A 113 -35.33 4.91 -4.53
N LEU A 114 -34.04 4.63 -4.43
CA LEU A 114 -33.09 5.51 -3.74
C LEU A 114 -32.61 6.65 -4.65
N ASN A 115 -32.48 6.37 -5.94
CA ASN A 115 -32.05 7.36 -6.93
C ASN A 115 -32.59 7.00 -8.32
N ILE A 116 -33.01 8.01 -9.08
CA ILE A 116 -33.43 7.91 -10.48
C ILE A 116 -32.59 8.88 -11.29
N GLY A 117 -31.93 8.38 -12.33
CA GLY A 117 -31.18 9.20 -13.26
C GLY A 117 -31.36 8.75 -14.70
N LYS A 118 -31.00 9.60 -15.66
CA LYS A 118 -31.08 9.29 -17.10
C LYS A 118 -30.11 8.20 -17.56
N ARG A 119 -29.04 7.95 -16.81
CA ARG A 119 -27.99 6.95 -17.14
C ARG A 119 -27.94 5.78 -16.15
N THR A 120 -28.37 6.00 -14.92
CA THR A 120 -28.32 5.02 -13.84
C THR A 120 -29.45 5.24 -12.86
N SER A 121 -30.02 4.16 -12.34
CA SER A 121 -31.05 4.18 -11.29
C SER A 121 -30.68 3.17 -10.20
N THR A 122 -31.03 3.45 -8.95
CA THR A 122 -30.72 2.57 -7.81
C THR A 122 -31.99 2.25 -7.04
N VAL A 123 -32.23 0.95 -6.84
CA VAL A 123 -33.39 0.40 -6.14
C VAL A 123 -32.89 -0.40 -4.94
N LYS A 124 -33.46 -0.14 -3.78
CA LYS A 124 -33.31 -0.98 -2.60
C LYS A 124 -34.45 -1.99 -2.57
N ALA A 125 -34.13 -3.26 -2.38
CA ALA A 125 -35.08 -4.36 -2.31
C ALA A 125 -34.94 -5.06 -0.95
N THR A 126 -36.05 -5.28 -0.25
CA THR A 126 -36.08 -5.90 1.09
C THR A 126 -36.95 -7.14 1.06
N LEU A 127 -36.35 -8.31 1.21
CA LEU A 127 -37.01 -9.63 1.17
C LEU A 127 -37.45 -10.06 2.57
N LYS A 128 -38.73 -10.44 2.72
CA LYS A 128 -39.36 -10.85 3.98
C LYS A 128 -40.06 -12.19 3.83
N SER A 129 -40.01 -13.02 4.86
CA SER A 129 -40.80 -14.26 4.92
C SER A 129 -42.21 -13.99 5.44
N LEU A 130 -43.21 -14.67 4.85
CA LEU A 130 -44.61 -14.62 5.29
C LEU A 130 -45.07 -15.89 6.05
N GLU A 131 -44.18 -16.87 6.21
CA GLU A 131 -44.49 -18.20 6.78
C GLU A 131 -44.30 -18.27 8.31
N ILE A 132 -43.58 -17.32 8.90
CA ILE A 132 -43.28 -17.30 10.34
C ILE A 132 -44.21 -16.28 11.02
N HIS A 133 -44.68 -16.58 12.24
CA HIS A 133 -45.44 -15.66 13.11
C HIS A 133 -44.73 -14.32 13.40
N GLU A 134 -43.50 -14.15 12.94
CA GLU A 134 -42.72 -12.92 12.99
C GLU A 134 -42.34 -12.55 11.55
N ASN A 135 -42.90 -11.45 11.04
CA ASN A 135 -42.65 -10.88 9.71
C ASN A 135 -41.18 -10.39 9.59
N LYS A 136 -40.24 -11.34 9.48
CA LYS A 136 -38.79 -11.13 9.55
C LYS A 136 -38.20 -10.80 8.19
N VAL A 137 -37.29 -9.83 8.18
CA VAL A 137 -36.49 -9.48 7.01
C VAL A 137 -35.38 -10.53 6.86
N CYS A 138 -35.38 -11.22 5.72
CA CYS A 138 -34.40 -12.27 5.41
C CYS A 138 -33.18 -11.73 4.66
N ALA A 139 -33.39 -10.81 3.72
CA ALA A 139 -32.29 -10.22 2.96
C ALA A 139 -32.59 -8.79 2.51
N ILE A 140 -31.54 -7.99 2.30
CA ILE A 140 -31.62 -6.64 1.75
C ILE A 140 -30.65 -6.56 0.58
N ALA A 141 -31.10 -5.99 -0.54
CA ALA A 141 -30.26 -5.73 -1.69
C ALA A 141 -30.28 -4.26 -2.13
N ILE A 142 -29.14 -3.76 -2.59
CA ILE A 142 -29.03 -2.54 -3.38
C ILE A 142 -28.75 -2.97 -4.82
N VAL A 143 -29.66 -2.65 -5.73
CA VAL A 143 -29.61 -3.01 -7.14
C VAL A 143 -29.46 -1.74 -7.97
N ARG A 144 -28.39 -1.65 -8.77
CA ARG A 144 -28.16 -0.53 -9.68
C ARG A 144 -28.42 -0.95 -11.12
N LEU A 145 -29.25 -0.17 -11.80
CA LEU A 145 -29.53 -0.28 -13.22
C LEU A 145 -28.85 0.86 -13.98
N GLY A 146 -28.52 0.64 -15.25
CA GLY A 146 -27.98 1.67 -16.14
C GLY A 146 -27.66 1.15 -17.53
N THR A 147 -26.87 1.89 -18.29
CA THR A 147 -26.51 1.50 -19.67
C THR A 147 -25.24 0.65 -19.70
N LEU A 148 -25.34 -0.58 -20.20
CA LEU A 148 -24.21 -1.51 -20.45
C LEU A 148 -23.72 -1.53 -21.91
N ARG A 149 -24.32 -0.72 -22.80
CA ARG A 149 -23.99 -0.73 -24.24
C ARG A 149 -22.60 -0.18 -24.51
N ASP A 150 -21.76 -1.01 -25.13
CA ASP A 150 -20.41 -0.65 -25.57
C ASP A 150 -20.41 -0.30 -27.07
N GLU A 151 -20.65 0.97 -27.43
CA GLU A 151 -20.47 1.46 -28.81
C GLU A 151 -18.99 1.82 -29.12
N GLY A 152 -18.05 1.40 -28.26
CA GLY A 152 -16.62 1.74 -28.34
C GLY A 152 -15.69 0.53 -28.42
N HIS A 153 -14.40 0.78 -28.68
CA HIS A 153 -13.35 -0.25 -28.72
C HIS A 153 -13.10 -0.80 -27.30
N VAL A 154 -13.39 -2.09 -27.07
CA VAL A 154 -13.18 -2.77 -25.79
C VAL A 154 -11.83 -3.49 -25.80
N ILE A 155 -10.92 -3.10 -24.91
CA ILE A 155 -9.65 -3.82 -24.67
C ILE A 155 -9.88 -4.69 -23.42
N ASN A 156 -10.02 -5.99 -23.62
CA ASN A 156 -10.02 -6.96 -22.53
C ASN A 156 -8.58 -7.14 -22.01
N ILE A 157 -8.24 -6.42 -20.95
CA ILE A 157 -6.96 -6.60 -20.24
C ILE A 157 -7.14 -7.81 -19.31
N GLN A 158 -7.08 -9.03 -19.82
CA GLN A 158 -6.89 -10.18 -18.94
C GLN A 158 -5.39 -10.45 -18.79
N PRO A 159 -4.80 -10.35 -17.59
CA PRO A 159 -3.48 -10.87 -17.33
C PRO A 159 -3.32 -12.30 -17.82
N SER A 160 -2.28 -12.55 -18.60
CA SER A 160 -1.88 -13.87 -19.11
C SER A 160 -1.13 -14.67 -18.05
N VAL A 161 -1.69 -14.78 -16.85
CA VAL A 161 -1.07 -15.55 -15.78
C VAL A 161 -2.04 -16.67 -15.45
N TRP A 162 -1.56 -17.91 -15.57
CA TRP A 162 -2.24 -19.19 -15.33
C TRP A 162 -3.00 -19.79 -16.55
N PRO A 163 -2.74 -21.07 -16.90
CA PRO A 163 -3.52 -21.74 -17.93
C PRO A 163 -4.96 -21.92 -17.44
N LEU A 164 -5.95 -21.66 -18.29
CA LEU A 164 -7.34 -22.05 -18.03
C LEU A 164 -7.54 -23.52 -18.46
N PRO A 165 -8.28 -24.33 -17.70
CA PRO A 165 -8.50 -25.73 -18.05
C PRO A 165 -9.37 -25.84 -19.30
N ASP A 166 -8.95 -26.64 -20.27
CA ASP A 166 -9.79 -26.98 -21.43
C ASP A 166 -10.92 -27.89 -20.97
N ARG A 167 -12.17 -27.48 -21.23
CA ARG A 167 -13.38 -28.21 -20.80
C ARG A 167 -13.44 -29.66 -21.30
N THR A 168 -12.78 -29.96 -22.42
CA THR A 168 -12.82 -31.28 -23.08
C THR A 168 -11.65 -32.16 -22.71
N LYS A 169 -10.46 -31.57 -22.53
CA LYS A 169 -9.21 -32.30 -22.29
C LYS A 169 -8.87 -32.40 -20.82
N ASP A 170 -9.13 -31.35 -20.06
CA ASP A 170 -8.61 -31.20 -18.70
C ASP A 170 -9.69 -31.42 -17.63
N CYS A 171 -10.98 -31.47 -17.97
CA CYS A 171 -12.07 -31.51 -17.00
C CYS A 171 -12.92 -32.78 -17.05
N ASN A 172 -13.38 -33.22 -15.87
CA ASN A 172 -14.36 -34.28 -15.67
C ASN A 172 -15.68 -33.70 -15.11
N ARG A 173 -16.79 -34.35 -15.44
CA ARG A 173 -18.12 -33.96 -14.94
C ARG A 173 -18.28 -34.36 -13.48
N TRP A 174 -18.89 -33.49 -12.69
CA TRP A 174 -19.33 -33.83 -11.34
C TRP A 174 -20.48 -34.86 -11.40
N SER A 175 -20.24 -36.07 -10.90
CA SER A 175 -21.16 -37.21 -11.01
C SER A 175 -21.62 -37.77 -9.66
N ASP A 176 -21.26 -37.14 -8.55
CA ASP A 176 -21.73 -37.57 -7.23
C ASP A 176 -23.15 -37.06 -6.94
N ALA A 177 -24.09 -37.98 -6.73
CA ALA A 177 -25.47 -37.68 -6.40
C ALA A 177 -25.62 -36.97 -5.04
N SER A 178 -24.73 -37.22 -4.09
CA SER A 178 -24.78 -36.65 -2.73
C SER A 178 -24.81 -35.13 -2.75
N TYR A 179 -23.99 -34.52 -3.61
CA TYR A 179 -23.88 -33.07 -3.79
C TYR A 179 -25.21 -32.45 -4.21
N TYR A 180 -25.89 -33.07 -5.17
CA TYR A 180 -27.18 -32.60 -5.67
C TYR A 180 -28.28 -32.71 -4.60
N TYR A 181 -28.25 -33.72 -3.72
CA TYR A 181 -29.22 -33.81 -2.62
C TYR A 181 -28.98 -32.82 -1.49
N MET A 182 -27.72 -32.49 -1.20
CA MET A 182 -27.37 -31.47 -0.19
C MET A 182 -27.70 -30.06 -0.68
N ASN A 183 -27.50 -29.81 -1.99
CA ASN A 183 -27.79 -28.55 -2.64
C ASN A 183 -28.60 -28.76 -3.94
N PRO A 184 -29.94 -28.98 -3.83
CA PRO A 184 -30.83 -29.21 -4.98
C PRO A 184 -30.70 -28.21 -6.15
N PRO A 185 -30.52 -26.89 -5.92
CA PRO A 185 -30.21 -25.93 -6.98
C PRO A 185 -29.04 -26.33 -7.89
N ALA A 186 -28.01 -26.99 -7.36
CA ALA A 186 -26.85 -27.40 -8.14
C ALA A 186 -27.21 -28.40 -9.25
N SER A 187 -28.34 -29.12 -9.13
CA SER A 187 -28.77 -30.05 -10.16
C SER A 187 -29.27 -29.39 -11.44
N THR A 188 -29.52 -28.08 -11.42
CA THR A 188 -29.90 -27.28 -12.59
C THR A 188 -28.70 -26.98 -13.50
N VAL A 189 -27.47 -27.24 -13.03
CA VAL A 189 -26.23 -26.97 -13.76
C VAL A 189 -25.36 -28.23 -13.84
N ARG A 190 -24.85 -28.52 -15.03
CA ARG A 190 -23.84 -29.53 -15.30
C ARG A 190 -22.48 -28.90 -15.02
N MET A 191 -21.83 -29.30 -13.93
CA MET A 191 -20.52 -28.77 -13.52
C MET A 191 -19.38 -29.70 -13.95
N TYR A 192 -18.32 -29.11 -14.49
CA TYR A 192 -17.10 -29.80 -14.90
C TYR A 192 -15.90 -29.15 -14.24
N THR A 193 -15.08 -29.96 -13.56
CA THR A 193 -13.92 -29.51 -12.79
C THR A 193 -12.65 -30.16 -13.35
N PRO A 194 -11.48 -29.54 -13.20
CA PRO A 194 -10.23 -30.16 -13.60
C PRO A 194 -10.04 -31.56 -13.01
N SER A 195 -9.57 -32.48 -13.83
CA SER A 195 -9.29 -33.87 -13.49
C SER A 195 -7.95 -34.00 -12.75
N GLY A 196 -7.81 -35.01 -11.88
CA GLY A 196 -6.57 -35.29 -11.15
C GLY A 196 -6.83 -35.88 -9.77
N GLU A 197 -5.76 -36.04 -8.99
CA GLU A 197 -5.80 -36.61 -7.63
C GLU A 197 -6.70 -35.83 -6.67
N ASN A 198 -6.78 -34.51 -6.83
CA ASN A 198 -7.53 -33.60 -5.95
C ASN A 198 -8.92 -33.20 -6.51
N ALA A 199 -9.34 -33.84 -7.61
CA ALA A 199 -10.66 -33.63 -8.18
C ALA A 199 -11.75 -34.19 -7.24
N PRO A 200 -12.93 -33.57 -7.17
CA PRO A 200 -13.38 -32.41 -7.97
C PRO A 200 -13.10 -31.06 -7.30
N LEU A 201 -12.42 -31.03 -6.15
CA LEU A 201 -12.31 -29.86 -5.30
C LEU A 201 -11.28 -28.85 -5.80
N TRP A 202 -10.08 -29.28 -6.21
CA TRP A 202 -9.06 -28.36 -6.70
C TRP A 202 -8.04 -29.05 -7.60
N SER A 203 -7.15 -28.26 -8.21
CA SER A 203 -6.09 -28.78 -9.06
C SER A 203 -4.80 -27.99 -8.88
N GLY A 204 -3.70 -28.69 -8.60
CA GLY A 204 -2.38 -28.09 -8.56
C GLY A 204 -1.95 -27.49 -9.90
N ARG A 205 -2.51 -27.97 -11.02
CA ARG A 205 -2.22 -27.45 -12.37
C ARG A 205 -2.99 -26.17 -12.70
N PHE A 206 -4.16 -25.98 -12.10
CA PHE A 206 -5.10 -24.91 -12.46
C PHE A 206 -5.53 -24.11 -11.23
N GLY A 207 -4.58 -23.34 -10.67
CA GLY A 207 -4.84 -22.36 -9.61
C GLY A 207 -4.52 -22.80 -8.18
N GLY A 208 -4.21 -24.09 -7.92
CA GLY A 208 -3.84 -24.57 -6.59
C GLY A 208 -5.01 -24.71 -5.61
N GLN A 209 -4.73 -24.97 -4.33
CA GLN A 209 -5.76 -25.25 -3.30
C GLN A 209 -6.67 -24.07 -2.99
N ASN A 210 -6.23 -22.83 -3.17
CA ASN A 210 -7.02 -21.63 -2.88
C ASN A 210 -7.93 -21.19 -4.05
N THR A 211 -7.88 -21.89 -5.18
CA THR A 211 -8.60 -21.52 -6.40
C THR A 211 -9.39 -22.70 -6.93
N ARG A 212 -10.61 -22.45 -7.44
CA ARG A 212 -11.41 -23.43 -8.17
C ARG A 212 -11.86 -22.89 -9.51
N CYS A 213 -11.62 -23.65 -10.56
CA CYS A 213 -12.13 -23.41 -11.91
C CYS A 213 -13.25 -24.42 -12.22
N GLN A 214 -14.41 -23.97 -12.70
CA GLN A 214 -15.52 -24.84 -13.05
C GLN A 214 -16.19 -24.40 -14.35
N TRP A 215 -16.25 -25.30 -15.32
CA TRP A 215 -17.09 -25.11 -16.50
C TRP A 215 -18.53 -25.51 -16.18
N ALA A 216 -19.47 -24.66 -16.57
CA ALA A 216 -20.89 -24.81 -16.29
C ALA A 216 -21.69 -24.81 -17.61
N LYS A 217 -22.71 -25.67 -17.66
CA LYS A 217 -23.76 -25.71 -18.69
C LYS A 217 -25.11 -26.00 -18.04
N LEU A 218 -26.21 -25.39 -18.47
CA LEU A 218 -27.53 -25.69 -17.91
C LEU A 218 -27.95 -27.14 -18.18
N ASP A 219 -28.63 -27.77 -17.21
CA ASP A 219 -29.01 -29.18 -17.29
C ASP A 219 -30.18 -29.45 -18.26
N ASN A 220 -30.92 -28.42 -18.65
CA ASN A 220 -32.01 -28.49 -19.62
C ASN A 220 -31.57 -28.14 -21.05
N ASP A 221 -30.27 -27.96 -21.31
CA ASP A 221 -29.68 -27.53 -22.59
C ASP A 221 -30.09 -26.12 -23.07
N GLU A 222 -30.72 -25.32 -22.21
CA GLU A 222 -30.93 -23.89 -22.48
C GLU A 222 -29.62 -23.10 -22.30
N LYS A 223 -29.66 -21.81 -22.66
CA LYS A 223 -28.53 -20.89 -22.53
C LYS A 223 -28.65 -20.08 -21.24
N PHE A 224 -27.52 -19.76 -20.62
CA PHE A 224 -27.46 -18.88 -19.46
C PHE A 224 -27.92 -17.46 -19.82
N GLY A 225 -28.97 -17.00 -19.16
CA GLY A 225 -29.43 -15.60 -19.10
C GLY A 225 -29.00 -14.88 -17.81
N PHE A 226 -29.39 -13.61 -17.67
CA PHE A 226 -29.08 -12.76 -16.50
C PHE A 226 -29.48 -13.41 -15.17
N GLU A 227 -30.67 -13.99 -15.14
CA GLU A 227 -31.29 -14.62 -13.98
C GLU A 227 -30.47 -15.78 -13.41
N HIS A 228 -29.64 -16.42 -14.24
CA HIS A 228 -28.83 -17.57 -13.85
C HIS A 228 -27.52 -17.19 -13.16
N LEU A 229 -27.03 -15.96 -13.34
CA LEU A 229 -25.69 -15.58 -12.90
C LEU A 229 -25.53 -15.49 -11.38
N PRO A 230 -26.48 -14.93 -10.60
CA PRO A 230 -26.36 -14.94 -9.14
C PRO A 230 -26.38 -16.36 -8.55
N VAL A 231 -27.20 -17.25 -9.11
CA VAL A 231 -27.20 -18.67 -8.75
C VAL A 231 -25.85 -19.30 -9.06
N LEU A 232 -25.31 -19.11 -10.27
CA LEU A 232 -24.02 -19.68 -10.65
C LEU A 232 -22.86 -19.17 -9.80
N ALA A 233 -22.88 -17.90 -9.38
CA ALA A 233 -21.87 -17.30 -8.52
C ALA A 233 -21.86 -17.89 -7.10
N ASP A 234 -23.02 -18.30 -6.59
CA ASP A 234 -23.20 -18.86 -5.24
C ASP A 234 -23.22 -20.39 -5.22
N LEU A 235 -23.27 -21.05 -6.38
CA LEU A 235 -23.19 -22.52 -6.54
C LEU A 235 -21.77 -23.10 -6.39
N VAL A 236 -20.80 -22.27 -6.07
CA VAL A 236 -19.41 -22.69 -5.88
C VAL A 236 -19.27 -23.26 -4.47
N PRO A 237 -18.85 -24.54 -4.31
CA PRO A 237 -18.62 -25.07 -2.98
C PRO A 237 -17.64 -24.19 -2.20
N PRO A 238 -17.74 -24.08 -0.87
CA PRO A 238 -16.78 -23.29 -0.09
C PRO A 238 -15.33 -23.69 -0.39
N ILE A 239 -14.46 -22.71 -0.67
CA ILE A 239 -13.09 -22.98 -1.13
C ILE A 239 -12.24 -23.57 0.00
N PHE A 240 -12.50 -23.21 1.26
CA PHE A 240 -11.77 -23.78 2.39
C PHE A 240 -11.89 -25.31 2.53
N LEU A 241 -12.92 -25.93 1.94
CA LEU A 241 -13.06 -27.39 1.90
C LEU A 241 -11.92 -28.07 1.13
N ASN A 242 -11.19 -27.34 0.29
CA ASN A 242 -10.00 -27.84 -0.40
C ASN A 242 -8.85 -28.20 0.56
N TYR A 243 -8.89 -27.68 1.79
CA TYR A 243 -7.88 -27.87 2.84
C TYR A 243 -8.29 -28.91 3.88
N VAL A 244 -9.47 -29.51 3.73
CA VAL A 244 -10.04 -30.47 4.68
C VAL A 244 -10.00 -31.85 4.04
N GLU A 245 -9.47 -32.84 4.76
CA GLU A 245 -9.54 -34.25 4.35
C GLU A 245 -11.01 -34.65 4.22
N ASP A 246 -11.38 -35.23 3.08
CA ASP A 246 -12.77 -35.51 2.72
C ASP A 246 -13.71 -34.28 2.83
N GLY A 247 -13.24 -33.10 2.43
CA GLY A 247 -13.92 -31.81 2.63
C GLY A 247 -15.38 -31.75 2.18
N MET A 248 -15.79 -32.49 1.13
CA MET A 248 -17.20 -32.57 0.72
C MET A 248 -18.08 -33.31 1.73
N GLU A 249 -17.56 -34.34 2.39
CA GLU A 249 -18.26 -35.06 3.46
C GLU A 249 -18.30 -34.20 4.74
N ALA A 250 -17.17 -33.56 5.06
CA ALA A 250 -17.08 -32.64 6.21
C ALA A 250 -18.08 -31.48 6.13
N ALA A 251 -18.36 -30.97 4.93
CA ALA A 251 -19.34 -29.90 4.69
C ALA A 251 -20.75 -30.24 5.20
N SER A 252 -21.12 -31.52 5.25
CA SER A 252 -22.43 -31.96 5.78
C SER A 252 -22.60 -31.73 7.29
N SER A 253 -21.49 -31.54 8.01
CA SER A 253 -21.46 -31.35 9.46
C SER A 253 -21.38 -29.89 9.90
N TRP A 254 -21.17 -28.95 8.96
CA TRP A 254 -20.92 -27.54 9.24
C TRP A 254 -22.03 -26.63 8.70
N GLY A 255 -22.38 -25.59 9.45
CA GLY A 255 -23.25 -24.51 8.96
C GLY A 255 -22.40 -23.45 8.27
N ILE A 256 -22.51 -23.33 6.95
CA ILE A 256 -21.66 -22.46 6.13
C ILE A 256 -22.54 -21.46 5.35
N PRO A 257 -23.25 -20.54 6.01
CA PRO A 257 -24.13 -19.60 5.32
C PRO A 257 -23.33 -18.50 4.60
N THR A 258 -23.75 -18.17 3.38
CA THR A 258 -23.34 -16.92 2.72
C THR A 258 -23.98 -15.75 3.47
N THR A 259 -23.16 -14.81 3.96
CA THR A 259 -23.63 -13.63 4.70
C THR A 259 -23.82 -12.40 3.81
N ALA A 260 -23.01 -12.28 2.76
CA ALA A 260 -23.15 -11.23 1.75
C ALA A 260 -22.74 -11.74 0.37
N LEU A 261 -23.36 -11.19 -0.68
CA LEU A 261 -23.03 -11.48 -2.08
C LEU A 261 -23.03 -10.19 -2.90
N ASN A 262 -21.91 -9.92 -3.57
CA ASN A 262 -21.73 -8.74 -4.42
C ASN A 262 -21.46 -9.17 -5.87
N ILE A 263 -22.26 -8.67 -6.81
CA ILE A 263 -22.19 -9.01 -8.23
C ILE A 263 -22.07 -7.73 -9.04
N MET A 264 -21.13 -7.71 -9.99
CA MET A 264 -20.96 -6.60 -10.92
C MET A 264 -20.93 -7.12 -12.35
N PHE A 265 -21.78 -6.56 -13.20
CA PHE A 265 -21.90 -6.92 -14.61
C PHE A 265 -21.06 -5.93 -15.44
N ARG A 266 -20.14 -6.45 -16.25
CA ARG A 266 -19.14 -5.64 -16.97
C ARG A 266 -19.36 -5.52 -18.48
N SER A 267 -20.21 -6.36 -19.04
CA SER A 267 -20.52 -6.38 -20.46
C SER A 267 -21.99 -6.72 -20.65
N GLU A 268 -22.51 -6.46 -21.85
CA GLU A 268 -23.77 -7.06 -22.26
C GLU A 268 -23.70 -8.59 -22.12
N ILE A 269 -24.77 -9.16 -21.55
CA ILE A 269 -24.86 -10.58 -21.29
C ILE A 269 -25.67 -11.19 -22.41
N THR A 270 -24.97 -11.70 -23.41
CA THR A 270 -25.56 -12.50 -24.47
C THR A 270 -25.81 -13.91 -23.96
N PRO A 271 -26.91 -14.58 -24.33
CA PRO A 271 -27.16 -15.96 -23.92
C PRO A 271 -26.00 -16.89 -24.31
N GLN A 272 -25.31 -17.44 -23.30
CA GLN A 272 -24.15 -18.32 -23.48
C GLN A 272 -24.53 -19.77 -23.17
N GLU A 273 -24.06 -20.72 -23.98
CA GLU A 273 -24.25 -22.16 -23.66
C GLU A 273 -23.34 -22.61 -22.52
N TRP A 274 -22.14 -22.05 -22.44
CA TRP A 274 -21.12 -22.43 -21.47
C TRP A 274 -20.53 -21.22 -20.79
N LEU A 275 -20.34 -21.33 -19.48
CA LEU A 275 -19.66 -20.34 -18.67
C LEU A 275 -18.52 -21.00 -17.90
N LEU A 276 -17.42 -20.27 -17.70
CA LEU A 276 -16.34 -20.66 -16.81
C LEU A 276 -16.42 -19.79 -15.57
N THR A 277 -16.56 -20.41 -14.40
CA THR A 277 -16.36 -19.74 -13.13
C THR A 277 -14.94 -20.01 -12.65
N ARG A 278 -14.29 -18.97 -12.13
CA ARG A 278 -13.05 -19.08 -11.38
C ARG A 278 -13.27 -18.40 -10.05
N THR A 279 -13.07 -19.11 -8.95
CA THR A 279 -13.28 -18.56 -7.60
C THR A 279 -12.02 -18.75 -6.80
N THR A 280 -11.56 -17.68 -6.15
CA THR A 280 -10.34 -17.67 -5.33
C THR A 280 -10.69 -17.23 -3.91
N MET A 281 -10.20 -17.97 -2.92
CA MET A 281 -10.22 -17.57 -1.52
C MET A 281 -8.88 -16.94 -1.15
N LYS A 282 -8.91 -15.76 -0.53
CA LYS A 282 -7.69 -15.08 -0.11
C LYS A 282 -7.37 -15.41 1.35
N ARG A 283 -8.38 -15.52 2.20
CA ARG A 283 -8.20 -15.76 3.64
C ARG A 283 -9.37 -16.52 4.26
N LEU A 284 -9.04 -17.43 5.18
CA LEU A 284 -9.95 -18.02 6.15
C LEU A 284 -9.49 -17.57 7.55
N HIS A 285 -10.31 -16.83 8.28
CA HIS A 285 -9.95 -16.37 9.62
C HIS A 285 -11.20 -16.16 10.49
N GLY A 286 -11.14 -16.56 11.75
CA GLY A 286 -12.25 -16.40 12.70
C GLY A 286 -13.57 -17.04 12.24
N GLY A 287 -13.49 -18.15 11.49
CA GLY A 287 -14.67 -18.83 10.92
C GLY A 287 -15.29 -18.15 9.70
N ARG A 288 -14.66 -17.13 9.13
CA ARG A 288 -15.11 -16.42 7.92
C ARG A 288 -14.11 -16.61 6.79
N GLN A 289 -14.62 -16.77 5.57
CA GLN A 289 -13.82 -16.79 4.33
C GLN A 289 -14.29 -15.69 3.38
N ASP A 290 -13.38 -15.19 2.56
CA ASP A 290 -13.72 -14.43 1.36
C ASP A 290 -13.63 -15.32 0.11
N ALA A 291 -14.52 -15.11 -0.85
CA ALA A 291 -14.49 -15.80 -2.14
C ALA A 291 -14.75 -14.78 -3.24
N SER A 292 -13.85 -14.71 -4.23
CA SER A 292 -13.92 -13.73 -5.32
C SER A 292 -13.75 -14.39 -6.69
N SER A 293 -14.54 -13.94 -7.68
CA SER A 293 -14.57 -14.49 -9.04
C SER A 293 -14.27 -13.48 -10.16
N PHE A 294 -13.60 -12.37 -9.82
CA PHE A 294 -13.42 -11.21 -10.71
C PHE A 294 -12.43 -11.42 -11.87
N ASP A 295 -12.57 -10.55 -12.89
CA ASP A 295 -11.66 -10.48 -14.02
C ASP A 295 -10.25 -10.02 -13.59
N PRO A 296 -9.21 -10.54 -14.26
CA PRO A 296 -7.85 -10.38 -13.80
C PRO A 296 -7.26 -8.96 -13.92
N ALA A 297 -7.84 -7.99 -14.65
CA ALA A 297 -7.37 -6.58 -14.64
C ALA A 297 -7.80 -5.79 -13.41
N SER A 298 -8.99 -6.07 -12.87
CA SER A 298 -9.40 -5.49 -11.59
C SER A 298 -8.80 -6.24 -10.41
N LEU A 299 -8.49 -7.52 -10.59
CA LEU A 299 -7.55 -8.19 -9.70
C LEU A 299 -6.18 -7.56 -9.85
N GLN A 300 -5.59 -7.28 -11.01
CA GLN A 300 -4.23 -6.74 -11.04
C GLN A 300 -4.07 -5.45 -10.22
N ILE A 301 -5.07 -4.57 -10.20
CA ILE A 301 -5.06 -3.36 -9.34
C ILE A 301 -5.43 -3.69 -7.87
N LEU A 302 -6.50 -4.47 -7.60
CA LEU A 302 -6.91 -4.84 -6.24
C LEU A 302 -6.07 -5.95 -5.60
N GLU A 303 -5.28 -6.67 -6.37
CA GLU A 303 -4.37 -7.78 -6.05
C GLU A 303 -2.97 -7.19 -5.94
N GLN A 304 -2.54 -6.22 -6.76
CA GLN A 304 -1.36 -5.40 -6.40
C GLN A 304 -1.64 -4.61 -5.12
N LEU A 305 -2.82 -4.04 -4.93
CA LEU A 305 -3.21 -3.39 -3.67
C LEU A 305 -3.40 -4.39 -2.54
N SER A 306 -4.15 -5.50 -2.70
CA SER A 306 -4.39 -6.47 -1.62
C SER A 306 -3.22 -7.39 -1.34
N VAL A 307 -2.26 -7.53 -2.25
CA VAL A 307 -1.00 -8.27 -2.04
C VAL A 307 0.08 -7.34 -1.52
N ILE A 308 0.14 -6.05 -1.87
CA ILE A 308 0.97 -5.09 -1.14
C ILE A 308 0.40 -4.87 0.29
N GLU A 309 -0.90 -4.70 0.42
CA GLU A 309 -1.62 -4.65 1.71
C GLU A 309 -1.58 -6.02 2.41
N GLY A 310 -1.55 -7.13 1.67
CA GLY A 310 -1.45 -8.51 2.17
C GLY A 310 -0.06 -8.93 2.62
N LEU A 311 0.99 -8.49 1.92
CA LEU A 311 2.39 -8.59 2.32
C LEU A 311 2.65 -7.75 3.57
N VAL A 312 1.89 -6.67 3.77
CA VAL A 312 1.93 -5.84 4.99
C VAL A 312 1.05 -6.40 6.11
N ARG A 313 -0.06 -7.08 5.80
CA ARG A 313 -0.96 -7.76 6.75
C ARG A 313 -0.49 -9.15 7.19
N GLY A 314 0.35 -9.81 6.39
CA GLY A 314 1.02 -11.07 6.73
C GLY A 314 2.16 -10.89 7.74
N ILE A 315 2.44 -9.65 8.14
CA ILE A 315 3.49 -9.31 9.08
C ILE A 315 2.95 -9.40 10.51
N GLN A 316 2.71 -10.63 10.95
CA GLN A 316 3.11 -10.97 12.30
C GLN A 316 4.19 -12.03 12.16
N PRO A 317 5.40 -11.84 12.73
CA PRO A 317 6.21 -13.01 12.99
C PRO A 317 5.33 -13.95 13.82
N SER A 318 5.22 -15.20 13.39
CA SER A 318 4.56 -16.29 14.14
C SER A 318 5.31 -16.63 15.44
N THR A 319 6.08 -15.69 15.97
CA THR A 319 6.86 -15.75 17.20
C THR A 319 6.70 -14.42 17.93
N SER A 320 5.84 -14.42 18.94
CA SER A 320 5.98 -13.49 20.06
C SER A 320 7.37 -13.74 20.68
N PHE A 321 8.32 -12.84 20.44
CA PHE A 321 9.60 -12.87 21.13
C PHE A 321 9.44 -12.14 22.46
N ASP A 322 9.40 -12.91 23.55
CA ASP A 322 9.54 -12.35 24.89
C ASP A 322 10.98 -11.86 25.07
N PHE A 323 11.14 -10.53 25.05
CA PHE A 323 12.38 -9.87 25.46
C PHE A 323 12.37 -9.75 27.00
N PRO A 324 13.43 -10.14 27.72
CA PRO A 324 13.55 -9.81 29.13
C PRO A 324 13.60 -8.28 29.27
N THR A 325 12.55 -7.69 29.85
CA THR A 325 12.50 -6.26 30.13
C THR A 325 13.65 -5.88 31.05
N ALA A 326 14.48 -4.92 30.64
CA ALA A 326 15.52 -4.36 31.48
C ALA A 326 14.85 -3.74 32.72
N ALA A 327 15.09 -4.34 33.88
CA ALA A 327 14.60 -3.83 35.16
C ALA A 327 15.09 -2.40 35.36
N ALA A 328 14.15 -1.46 35.45
CA ALA A 328 14.40 -0.10 35.86
C ALA A 328 14.95 -0.12 37.30
N ILE A 329 16.22 0.25 37.45
CA ILE A 329 16.83 0.54 38.75
C ILE A 329 16.20 1.84 39.24
N SER A 330 15.33 1.75 40.24
CA SER A 330 15.02 2.88 41.11
C SER A 330 15.43 2.53 42.54
N SER A 331 16.38 3.31 43.03
CA SER A 331 16.81 3.41 44.42
C SER A 331 15.64 3.58 45.38
N HIS A 332 15.59 2.85 46.50
CA HIS A 332 15.24 3.43 47.81
C HIS A 332 15.63 2.50 48.98
N GLN A 333 15.96 3.16 50.09
CA GLN A 333 16.57 2.67 51.32
C GLN A 333 15.63 1.82 52.20
N GLU A 334 16.27 1.10 53.12
CA GLU A 334 15.78 0.32 54.26
C GLU A 334 14.58 0.90 55.02
N GLN A 335 13.64 0.04 55.44
CA GLN A 335 13.47 -0.34 56.86
C GLN A 335 12.35 -1.39 57.11
N GLN A 336 12.58 -2.19 58.15
CA GLN A 336 11.87 -3.38 58.62
C GLN A 336 10.51 -3.09 59.29
N ASN A 337 9.52 -3.98 59.11
CA ASN A 337 8.89 -4.81 60.18
C ASN A 337 7.56 -5.45 59.73
N SER A 338 7.41 -6.75 60.04
CA SER A 338 6.18 -7.57 59.95
C SER A 338 5.46 -7.65 61.31
N PRO A 339 4.38 -8.45 61.52
CA PRO A 339 3.17 -8.75 60.73
C PRO A 339 1.85 -8.64 61.56
N ALA A 340 0.66 -8.71 60.92
CA ALA A 340 -0.47 -9.62 61.27
C ALA A 340 -1.86 -9.17 60.74
N ASP A 341 -2.63 -10.18 60.32
CA ASP A 341 -4.10 -10.31 60.25
C ASP A 341 -4.92 -9.89 59.00
N ALA A 342 -5.04 -10.87 58.08
CA ALA A 342 -6.24 -11.65 57.72
C ALA A 342 -7.43 -11.08 56.86
N HIS A 343 -7.52 -11.69 55.66
CA HIS A 343 -8.69 -12.01 54.78
C HIS A 343 -9.23 -10.97 53.76
N PRO A 344 -9.86 -11.40 52.64
CA PRO A 344 -9.56 -12.52 51.74
C PRO A 344 -9.55 -12.13 50.24
N LEU A 345 -8.72 -12.84 49.45
CA LEU A 345 -8.69 -13.02 47.99
C LEU A 345 -9.68 -12.20 47.13
N GLN A 346 -9.16 -11.12 46.55
CA GLN A 346 -9.64 -10.53 45.30
C GLN A 346 -8.44 -10.54 44.35
N ASN A 347 -8.52 -11.32 43.28
CA ASN A 347 -7.47 -11.38 42.25
C ASN A 347 -7.45 -10.05 41.50
N ASP A 348 -6.57 -9.16 41.93
CA ASP A 348 -6.16 -7.99 41.15
C ASP A 348 -5.46 -8.44 39.87
N LEU A 349 -5.95 -7.88 38.77
CA LEU A 349 -5.35 -7.90 37.45
C LEU A 349 -3.93 -7.32 37.55
N GLY A 350 -2.93 -8.10 37.12
CA GLY A 350 -1.55 -7.64 36.97
C GLY A 350 -1.46 -6.47 35.98
N PRO A 351 -0.34 -5.70 36.01
CA PRO A 351 -0.21 -4.51 35.18
C PRO A 351 -0.28 -4.91 33.71
N ASP A 352 -1.14 -4.21 32.98
CA ASP A 352 -1.35 -4.33 31.56
C ASP A 352 -0.01 -4.38 30.82
N THR A 353 0.36 -5.57 30.35
CA THR A 353 1.30 -5.70 29.24
C THR A 353 0.57 -5.16 28.01
N GLU A 354 0.65 -3.84 27.79
CA GLU A 354 0.19 -3.26 26.53
C GLU A 354 0.85 -4.02 25.38
N PRO A 355 0.08 -4.61 24.45
CA PRO A 355 0.67 -5.26 23.30
C PRO A 355 1.37 -4.19 22.46
N ILE A 356 2.68 -4.35 22.26
CA ILE A 356 3.47 -3.52 21.34
C ILE A 356 2.90 -3.70 19.93
N VAL A 357 2.20 -2.68 19.45
CA VAL A 357 1.54 -2.62 18.13
C VAL A 357 2.58 -2.13 17.10
N PRO A 358 2.86 -2.83 15.99
CA PRO A 358 3.72 -2.28 14.93
C PRO A 358 3.05 -1.11 14.20
N SER A 359 3.28 0.11 14.64
CA SER A 359 3.00 1.35 13.90
C SER A 359 4.24 1.79 13.09
N LEU A 360 4.23 2.96 12.46
CA LEU A 360 5.44 3.55 11.85
C LEU A 360 6.47 3.74 12.97
N ASN A 361 7.35 2.74 13.18
CA ASN A 361 8.21 2.68 14.35
C ASN A 361 9.40 3.64 14.21
N LEU A 362 9.12 4.92 14.44
CA LEU A 362 10.10 5.99 14.34
C LEU A 362 11.25 5.79 15.34
N GLU A 363 10.97 5.25 16.52
CA GLU A 363 12.01 4.97 17.53
C GLU A 363 13.02 3.94 17.03
N ALA A 364 12.54 2.85 16.43
CA ALA A 364 13.38 1.87 15.75
C ALA A 364 14.22 2.50 14.63
N SER A 365 13.58 3.35 13.81
CA SER A 365 14.29 4.07 12.75
C SER A 365 15.41 4.98 13.30
N ARG A 366 15.16 5.71 14.40
CA ARG A 366 16.17 6.53 15.09
C ARG A 366 17.36 5.72 15.60
N GLY A 367 17.11 4.51 16.09
CA GLY A 367 18.16 3.62 16.59
C GLY A 367 19.11 3.10 15.51
N SER A 368 18.69 3.13 14.23
CA SER A 368 19.49 2.66 13.09
C SER A 368 20.13 3.78 12.26
N ASN A 369 20.11 5.02 12.75
CA ASN A 369 20.50 6.22 12.00
C ASN A 369 22.03 6.34 11.75
N THR A 370 22.43 7.33 10.94
CA THR A 370 23.84 7.54 10.58
C THR A 370 24.70 7.86 11.79
N ASP A 371 24.23 8.74 12.68
CA ASP A 371 24.94 9.20 13.87
C ASP A 371 25.27 8.04 14.84
N ARG A 372 24.35 7.09 15.03
CA ARG A 372 24.56 5.90 15.87
C ARG A 372 25.56 4.93 15.26
N LEU A 373 25.58 4.81 13.94
CA LEU A 373 26.57 3.98 13.24
C LEU A 373 27.99 4.53 13.40
N LEU A 374 28.17 5.84 13.33
CA LEU A 374 29.46 6.48 13.56
C LEU A 374 29.95 6.38 15.02
N GLN A 375 29.10 5.92 15.94
CA GLN A 375 29.45 5.62 17.34
C GLN A 375 29.81 4.16 17.57
N TRP A 376 29.88 3.33 16.51
CA TRP A 376 30.31 1.94 16.66
C TRP A 376 31.76 1.83 17.16
N PRO A 377 32.08 0.80 17.96
CA PRO A 377 33.42 0.64 18.57
C PRO A 377 34.57 0.69 17.57
N ILE A 378 34.38 0.13 16.37
CA ILE A 378 35.40 0.15 15.29
C ILE A 378 35.82 1.57 14.87
N PHE A 379 34.95 2.57 15.02
CA PHE A 379 35.21 3.94 14.58
C PHE A 379 35.69 4.87 15.69
N ASP A 380 35.49 4.50 16.97
CA ASP A 380 35.68 5.37 18.12
C ASP A 380 37.09 6.01 18.14
N LYS A 381 38.13 5.19 18.02
CA LYS A 381 39.52 5.68 18.01
C LYS A 381 39.81 6.56 16.80
N VAL A 382 39.35 6.18 15.61
CA VAL A 382 39.67 6.88 14.35
C VAL A 382 38.98 8.24 14.29
N LEU A 383 37.72 8.30 14.68
CA LEU A 383 36.91 9.52 14.64
C LEU A 383 37.13 10.44 15.86
N SER A 384 37.76 9.96 16.93
CA SER A 384 38.04 10.76 18.13
C SER A 384 38.79 12.07 17.89
N SER A 385 39.52 12.17 16.77
CA SER A 385 40.26 13.37 16.36
C SER A 385 39.39 14.44 15.70
N LEU A 386 38.18 14.09 15.26
CA LEU A 386 37.25 15.01 14.60
C LEU A 386 36.44 15.81 15.63
N PRO A 387 36.03 17.05 15.27
CA PRO A 387 35.14 17.83 16.12
C PRO A 387 33.79 17.13 16.30
N ARG A 388 33.26 17.18 17.53
CA ARG A 388 31.90 16.73 17.86
C ARG A 388 31.00 17.93 18.11
N PHE A 389 29.83 17.91 17.53
CA PHE A 389 28.78 18.91 17.68
C PHE A 389 27.74 18.41 18.68
N LYS A 390 27.34 19.28 19.59
CA LYS A 390 26.36 18.99 20.64
C LYS A 390 24.98 19.45 20.21
N PHE A 391 23.98 18.62 20.45
CA PHE A 391 22.57 18.99 20.37
C PHE A 391 21.73 18.20 21.40
N PHE A 392 20.48 18.61 21.60
CA PHE A 392 19.54 17.90 22.46
C PHE A 392 18.55 17.12 21.60
N ASP A 393 18.34 15.85 21.94
CA ASP A 393 17.32 15.05 21.28
C ASP A 393 15.91 15.34 21.82
N SER A 394 14.91 14.66 21.27
CA SER A 394 13.51 14.78 21.68
C SER A 394 13.26 14.46 23.16
N ASN A 395 14.16 13.72 23.81
CA ASN A 395 14.07 13.34 25.22
C ASN A 395 14.88 14.27 26.13
N SER A 396 15.31 15.42 25.60
CA SER A 396 16.20 16.38 26.27
C SER A 396 17.52 15.76 26.72
N GLN A 397 17.95 14.67 26.08
CA GLN A 397 19.24 14.06 26.35
C GLN A 397 20.32 14.74 25.51
N GLU A 398 21.48 14.90 26.12
CA GLU A 398 22.65 15.46 25.44
C GLU A 398 23.22 14.43 24.47
N VAL A 399 23.23 14.77 23.18
CA VAL A 399 23.76 13.92 22.11
C VAL A 399 24.88 14.65 21.39
N PHE A 400 25.89 13.89 21.01
CA PHE A 400 27.04 14.37 20.25
C PHE A 400 27.12 13.66 18.91
N THR A 401 27.36 14.44 17.86
CA THR A 401 27.50 13.94 16.48
C THR A 401 28.78 14.47 15.82
N TYR A 402 29.29 13.75 14.83
CA TYR A 402 30.35 14.23 13.94
C TYR A 402 29.80 15.05 12.76
N LEU A 403 28.48 15.13 12.61
CA LEU A 403 27.78 15.79 11.52
C LEU A 403 27.23 17.12 12.01
N ASP A 404 27.63 18.22 11.38
CA ASP A 404 27.25 19.57 11.84
C ASP A 404 25.93 20.08 11.25
N ASP A 405 25.24 19.26 10.44
CA ASP A 405 24.06 19.65 9.68
C ASP A 405 22.87 20.00 10.56
N ALA A 406 22.66 19.32 11.68
CA ALA A 406 21.61 19.65 12.63
C ALA A 406 21.86 21.00 13.34
N VAL A 407 23.12 21.32 13.63
CA VAL A 407 23.50 22.51 14.41
C VAL A 407 23.63 23.74 13.51
N ARG A 408 24.38 23.65 12.41
CA ARG A 408 24.63 24.79 11.50
C ARG A 408 23.37 25.36 10.86
N GLN A 409 22.38 24.51 10.55
CA GLN A 409 21.12 24.95 9.97
C GLN A 409 20.28 25.81 10.92
N THR A 410 20.53 25.74 12.23
CA THR A 410 19.87 26.56 13.25
C THR A 410 20.59 27.88 13.50
N ASP A 411 21.92 27.91 13.40
CA ASP A 411 22.75 29.08 13.70
C ASP A 411 22.78 30.14 12.59
N ALA A 412 22.44 29.77 11.35
CA ALA A 412 22.52 30.69 10.21
C ALA A 412 21.31 30.63 9.25
N PRO A 413 20.09 31.03 9.69
CA PRO A 413 18.92 31.04 8.82
C PRO A 413 19.08 31.93 7.57
N GLY A 414 19.99 32.91 7.61
CA GLY A 414 20.21 33.90 6.55
C GLY A 414 21.57 33.87 5.84
N ALA A 415 22.55 33.06 6.27
CA ALA A 415 23.91 33.14 5.71
C ALA A 415 24.14 32.30 4.44
N HIS A 416 23.24 31.37 4.11
CA HIS A 416 23.40 30.47 2.96
C HIS A 416 22.96 31.06 1.61
N LEU A 417 22.51 32.32 1.58
CA LEU A 417 22.16 33.02 0.35
C LEU A 417 23.16 34.14 0.03
N SER A 418 24.42 33.75 -0.23
CA SER A 418 25.32 34.55 -1.08
C SER A 418 24.79 34.72 -2.52
N LEU A 419 23.59 34.17 -2.81
CA LEU A 419 22.76 34.44 -3.99
C LEU A 419 22.24 35.89 -4.04
N THR A 420 22.30 36.64 -2.93
CA THR A 420 21.75 38.01 -2.80
C THR A 420 22.73 39.15 -3.06
N SER A 421 24.03 38.87 -3.28
CA SER A 421 25.03 39.93 -3.56
C SER A 421 24.91 40.56 -4.96
N GLY A 422 23.95 40.13 -5.77
CA GLY A 422 23.58 40.79 -7.02
C GLY A 422 22.20 41.42 -6.90
N SER A 423 22.16 42.72 -6.62
CA SER A 423 20.97 43.59 -6.66
C SER A 423 20.45 43.74 -8.11
N GLY A 424 19.98 42.64 -8.70
CA GLY A 424 19.11 42.65 -9.88
C GLY A 424 17.77 42.09 -9.44
N SER A 425 16.73 42.92 -9.43
CA SER A 425 15.36 42.48 -9.14
C SER A 425 14.92 41.49 -10.22
N VAL A 426 15.12 40.19 -10.00
CA VAL A 426 14.40 39.17 -10.79
C VAL A 426 12.95 39.30 -10.35
N ASN A 427 12.18 40.09 -11.10
CA ASN A 427 10.76 40.24 -10.85
C ASN A 427 10.08 38.91 -11.12
N ILE A 428 9.20 38.49 -10.21
CA ILE A 428 8.29 37.37 -10.44
C ILE A 428 7.48 37.67 -11.70
N SER A 429 7.42 36.71 -12.63
CA SER A 429 6.62 36.87 -13.84
C SER A 429 5.15 36.81 -13.49
N THR A 430 4.34 37.60 -14.19
CA THR A 430 2.88 37.47 -14.21
C THR A 430 2.40 36.95 -15.56
N ASP A 431 3.31 36.67 -16.49
CA ASP A 431 2.97 36.24 -17.84
C ASP A 431 2.52 34.79 -17.83
N LYS A 432 1.38 34.54 -18.50
CA LYS A 432 0.73 33.22 -18.54
C LYS A 432 1.66 32.11 -19.04
N SER A 433 2.51 32.41 -20.03
CA SER A 433 3.44 31.43 -20.62
C SER A 433 4.47 30.96 -19.60
N ASP A 434 5.08 31.90 -18.88
CA ASP A 434 6.14 31.61 -17.90
C ASP A 434 5.59 30.81 -16.72
N ILE A 435 4.43 31.22 -16.19
CA ILE A 435 3.76 30.53 -15.09
C ILE A 435 3.37 29.11 -15.52
N GLN A 436 2.78 28.94 -16.71
CA GLN A 436 2.37 27.63 -17.19
C GLN A 436 3.56 26.67 -17.32
N GLN A 437 4.71 27.14 -17.81
CA GLN A 437 5.92 26.31 -17.91
C GLN A 437 6.41 25.83 -16.53
N LEU A 438 6.35 26.68 -15.52
CA LEU A 438 6.74 26.32 -14.15
C LEU A 438 5.72 25.38 -13.50
N VAL A 439 4.42 25.61 -13.72
CA VAL A 439 3.35 24.71 -13.28
C VAL A 439 3.50 23.33 -13.92
N ASP A 440 3.80 23.26 -15.22
CA ASP A 440 4.06 22.00 -15.91
C ASP A 440 5.27 21.27 -15.33
N SER A 441 6.35 22.01 -15.08
CA SER A 441 7.55 21.47 -14.43
C SER A 441 7.25 20.94 -13.03
N PHE A 442 6.44 21.65 -12.23
CA PHE A 442 6.01 21.20 -10.90
C PHE A 442 5.21 19.90 -10.96
N PHE A 443 4.22 19.80 -11.85
CA PHE A 443 3.40 18.59 -11.96
C PHE A 443 4.21 17.39 -12.45
N GLN A 444 5.17 17.60 -13.35
CA GLN A 444 6.01 16.53 -13.89
C GLN A 444 7.10 16.06 -12.91
N ARG A 445 7.59 16.94 -12.03
CA ARG A 445 8.81 16.70 -11.24
C ARG A 445 8.60 16.69 -9.73
N VAL A 446 7.49 17.23 -9.23
CA VAL A 446 7.25 17.42 -7.79
C VAL A 446 5.95 16.76 -7.33
N ASN A 447 4.80 17.19 -7.86
CA ASN A 447 3.48 16.66 -7.47
C ASN A 447 3.38 15.16 -7.79
N ILE A 448 4.05 14.74 -8.86
CA ILE A 448 4.09 13.36 -9.33
C ILE A 448 4.60 12.36 -8.27
N LYS A 449 5.39 12.84 -7.28
CA LYS A 449 5.93 12.03 -6.17
C LYS A 449 5.13 12.23 -4.87
N ASN A 450 4.30 13.26 -4.81
CA ASN A 450 3.52 13.69 -3.64
C ASN A 450 2.18 14.26 -4.13
N PRO A 451 1.20 13.41 -4.50
CA PRO A 451 -0.03 13.83 -5.18
C PRO A 451 -1.00 14.52 -4.21
N ILE A 452 -0.68 15.76 -3.84
CA ILE A 452 -1.45 16.59 -2.90
C ILE A 452 -2.21 17.72 -3.58
N LEU A 453 -2.10 17.85 -4.91
CA LEU A 453 -2.83 18.82 -5.73
C LEU A 453 -3.43 18.15 -6.97
N SER A 454 -4.63 18.57 -7.34
CA SER A 454 -5.22 18.29 -8.66
C SER A 454 -4.79 19.36 -9.65
N ARG A 455 -4.49 18.96 -10.89
CA ARG A 455 -4.15 19.93 -11.93
C ARG A 455 -5.31 20.87 -12.26
N GLN A 456 -6.54 20.38 -12.24
CA GLN A 456 -7.72 21.21 -12.53
C GLN A 456 -7.86 22.37 -11.53
N GLU A 457 -7.73 22.07 -10.23
CA GLU A 457 -7.81 23.08 -9.17
C GLU A 457 -6.70 24.13 -9.28
N VAL A 458 -5.47 23.70 -9.60
CA VAL A 458 -4.35 24.61 -9.84
C VAL A 458 -4.58 25.49 -11.06
N GLU A 459 -5.15 24.94 -12.14
CA GLU A 459 -5.50 25.73 -13.32
C GLU A 459 -6.52 26.83 -12.99
N GLU A 460 -7.50 26.57 -12.13
CA GLU A 460 -8.44 27.60 -11.65
C GLU A 460 -7.74 28.71 -10.86
N TYR A 461 -6.83 28.37 -9.94
CA TYR A 461 -6.03 29.37 -9.21
C TYR A 461 -5.10 30.16 -10.14
N CYS A 462 -4.52 29.52 -11.15
CA CYS A 462 -3.73 30.18 -12.16
C CYS A 462 -4.57 31.18 -12.98
N HIS A 463 -5.80 30.83 -13.37
CA HIS A 463 -6.69 31.78 -14.05
C HIS A 463 -6.95 33.03 -13.19
N GLN A 464 -7.25 32.85 -11.90
CA GLN A 464 -7.43 33.97 -10.97
C GLN A 464 -6.16 34.83 -10.84
N TYR A 465 -4.98 34.20 -10.83
CA TYR A 465 -3.69 34.89 -10.81
C TYR A 465 -3.44 35.70 -12.09
N TYR A 466 -3.81 35.19 -13.26
CA TYR A 466 -3.68 35.90 -14.53
C TYR A 466 -4.61 37.11 -14.63
N GLU A 467 -5.86 36.96 -14.17
CA GLU A 467 -6.87 38.02 -14.27
C GLU A 467 -6.65 39.14 -13.25
N ASN A 468 -6.28 38.78 -12.02
CA ASN A 468 -6.26 39.73 -10.89
C ASN A 468 -4.84 40.09 -10.45
N GLY A 469 -3.81 39.47 -11.03
CA GLY A 469 -2.43 39.57 -10.56
C GLY A 469 -2.23 38.91 -9.18
N PRO A 470 -1.03 39.06 -8.59
CA PRO A 470 -0.67 38.43 -7.32
C PRO A 470 -1.40 39.06 -6.12
N GLN A 471 -2.51 38.47 -5.70
CA GLN A 471 -3.31 38.89 -4.54
C GLN A 471 -2.67 38.46 -3.21
N PHE A 472 -3.06 39.08 -2.09
CA PHE A 472 -2.60 38.68 -0.74
C PHE A 472 -3.52 37.61 -0.14
N ASN A 473 -3.56 36.43 -0.77
CA ASN A 473 -4.36 35.28 -0.36
C ASN A 473 -3.57 33.96 -0.51
N LEU A 474 -4.15 32.85 -0.03
CA LEU A 474 -3.47 31.54 -0.04
C LEU A 474 -3.44 30.90 -1.42
N GLU A 475 -4.44 31.16 -2.25
CA GLU A 475 -4.53 30.69 -3.64
C GLU A 475 -3.35 31.23 -4.47
N THR A 476 -3.07 32.53 -4.35
CA THR A 476 -1.85 33.15 -4.92
C THR A 476 -0.60 32.56 -4.26
N GLY A 477 -0.60 32.38 -2.94
CA GLY A 477 0.52 31.76 -2.22
C GLY A 477 0.86 30.36 -2.74
N LEU A 478 -0.15 29.56 -3.06
CA LEU A 478 -0.03 28.22 -3.62
C LEU A 478 0.57 28.26 -5.04
N VAL A 479 0.05 29.12 -5.93
CA VAL A 479 0.59 29.29 -7.30
C VAL A 479 2.06 29.70 -7.24
N LEU A 480 2.42 30.62 -6.35
CA LEU A 480 3.81 31.05 -6.16
C LEU A 480 4.70 29.91 -5.61
N LEU A 481 4.21 29.06 -4.70
CA LEU A 481 4.95 27.86 -4.25
C LEU A 481 5.17 26.85 -5.38
N ILE A 482 4.14 26.62 -6.18
CA ILE A 482 4.20 25.75 -7.36
C ILE A 482 5.26 26.28 -8.32
N CYS A 483 5.29 27.59 -8.58
CA CYS A 483 6.31 28.22 -9.42
C CYS A 483 7.72 28.10 -8.82
N ALA A 484 7.85 28.29 -7.50
CA ALA A 484 9.12 28.15 -6.81
C ALA A 484 9.68 26.72 -6.95
N LEU A 485 8.84 25.72 -6.73
CA LEU A 485 9.17 24.31 -6.86
C LEU A 485 9.45 23.91 -8.32
N GLY A 486 8.64 24.38 -9.26
CA GLY A 486 8.84 24.17 -10.69
C GLY A 486 10.16 24.75 -11.22
N ALA A 487 10.61 25.87 -10.64
CA ALA A 487 11.90 26.47 -10.98
C ALA A 487 13.08 25.65 -10.45
N VAL A 488 13.03 25.20 -9.19
CA VAL A 488 14.17 24.50 -8.56
C VAL A 488 14.26 23.02 -8.89
N ALA A 489 13.16 22.37 -9.29
CA ALA A 489 13.16 20.95 -9.62
C ALA A 489 13.91 20.65 -10.93
N ASP A 490 14.91 19.79 -10.86
CA ASP A 490 15.69 19.37 -12.03
C ASP A 490 14.97 18.31 -12.85
N GLU A 491 15.24 18.33 -14.16
CA GLU A 491 14.83 17.25 -15.04
C GLU A 491 15.74 16.04 -14.82
N PHE A 492 15.14 14.86 -14.66
CA PHE A 492 15.90 13.65 -14.51
C PHE A 492 16.44 13.17 -15.87
N ASN A 493 17.77 13.05 -15.97
CA ASN A 493 18.43 12.53 -17.15
C ASN A 493 19.32 11.32 -16.77
N PRO A 494 19.03 10.11 -17.28
CA PRO A 494 19.83 8.91 -17.01
C PRO A 494 21.29 9.04 -17.47
N LEU A 495 21.57 9.87 -18.48
CA LEU A 495 22.91 10.03 -19.07
C LEU A 495 23.91 10.74 -18.15
N ASP A 496 23.41 11.49 -17.16
CA ASP A 496 24.26 12.27 -16.25
C ASP A 496 24.92 11.41 -15.16
N MET A 497 24.49 10.14 -15.01
CA MET A 497 24.99 9.21 -13.99
C MET A 497 26.42 8.71 -14.21
N GLY A 498 26.86 8.63 -15.48
CA GLY A 498 28.18 8.13 -15.87
C GLY A 498 29.23 9.22 -16.01
N GLN A 499 28.83 10.48 -15.87
CA GLN A 499 29.73 11.62 -15.96
C GLN A 499 30.26 11.93 -14.56
N SER A 500 31.58 12.16 -14.44
CA SER A 500 32.11 12.79 -13.22
C SER A 500 31.29 14.08 -12.99
N PRO A 501 30.88 14.40 -11.74
CA PRO A 501 30.24 15.67 -11.46
C PRO A 501 31.28 16.77 -11.71
N VAL A 502 31.44 17.16 -12.98
CA VAL A 502 32.07 18.42 -13.38
C VAL A 502 31.38 19.49 -12.55
N SER A 503 32.08 20.54 -12.13
CA SER A 503 31.54 21.65 -11.32
C SER A 503 30.44 22.43 -12.06
N SER A 504 29.34 21.77 -12.41
CA SER A 504 28.22 22.20 -13.24
C SER A 504 27.33 23.18 -12.51
N PHE A 505 27.67 23.57 -11.27
CA PHE A 505 27.15 24.80 -10.70
C PHE A 505 27.55 26.05 -11.50
N GLN A 506 28.59 25.94 -12.34
CA GLN A 506 29.01 27.00 -13.25
C GLN A 506 28.17 27.08 -14.54
N THR A 507 27.18 26.22 -14.80
CA THR A 507 26.21 26.53 -15.86
C THR A 507 25.28 27.64 -15.36
N PRO A 508 25.28 28.83 -16.00
CA PRO A 508 24.48 29.98 -15.56
C PRO A 508 23.01 29.64 -15.32
N SER A 509 22.47 28.70 -16.08
CA SER A 509 21.07 28.26 -16.04
C SER A 509 20.62 27.60 -14.73
N ARG A 510 21.48 26.88 -13.99
CA ARG A 510 21.07 26.25 -12.71
C ARG A 510 20.98 27.30 -11.59
N LEU A 511 21.95 28.19 -11.53
CA LEU A 511 21.97 29.30 -10.58
C LEU A 511 20.80 30.26 -10.82
N GLU A 512 20.48 30.56 -12.09
CA GLU A 512 19.32 31.38 -12.47
C GLU A 512 18.01 30.75 -12.02
N ARG A 513 17.83 29.44 -12.22
CA ARG A 513 16.64 28.71 -11.74
C ARG A 513 16.50 28.74 -10.22
N LEU A 514 17.59 28.61 -9.48
CA LEU A 514 17.57 28.75 -8.02
C LEU A 514 17.21 30.17 -7.57
N LYS A 515 17.76 31.20 -8.23
CA LYS A 515 17.39 32.60 -7.97
C LYS A 515 15.93 32.85 -8.27
N LEU A 516 15.42 32.35 -9.40
CA LEU A 516 14.02 32.46 -9.78
C LEU A 516 13.10 31.78 -8.76
N GLY A 517 13.42 30.54 -8.38
CA GLY A 517 12.69 29.80 -7.37
C GLY A 517 12.67 30.51 -6.01
N HIS A 518 13.79 31.13 -5.62
CA HIS A 518 13.87 31.94 -4.41
C HIS A 518 12.98 33.19 -4.47
N CYS A 519 12.88 33.86 -5.62
CA CYS A 519 12.00 35.02 -5.78
C CYS A 519 10.52 34.64 -5.62
N TYR A 520 10.09 33.54 -6.27
CA TYR A 520 8.74 33.01 -6.11
C TYR A 520 8.45 32.55 -4.68
N PHE A 521 9.39 31.84 -4.04
CA PHE A 521 9.23 31.40 -2.65
C PHE A 521 9.12 32.58 -1.70
N THR A 522 9.97 33.60 -1.82
CA THR A 522 9.91 34.83 -1.00
C THR A 522 8.58 35.55 -1.16
N ALA A 523 8.03 35.56 -2.37
CA ALA A 523 6.70 36.12 -2.62
C ALA A 523 5.59 35.29 -1.95
N SER A 524 5.69 33.96 -1.98
CA SER A 524 4.74 33.08 -1.27
C SER A 524 4.87 33.15 0.25
N GLU A 525 6.08 33.21 0.78
CA GLU A 525 6.37 33.23 2.21
C GLU A 525 5.65 34.38 2.94
N LYS A 526 5.53 35.55 2.28
CA LYS A 526 4.75 36.69 2.77
C LYS A 526 3.27 36.38 3.03
N ARG A 527 2.74 35.31 2.44
CA ARG A 527 1.34 34.86 2.54
C ARG A 527 1.17 33.64 3.45
N LEU A 528 2.25 32.93 3.79
CA LEU A 528 2.21 31.72 4.62
C LEU A 528 1.71 31.99 6.06
N GLY A 529 1.78 33.23 6.54
CA GLY A 529 1.16 33.61 7.82
C GLY A 529 -0.34 33.26 7.90
N ALA A 530 -1.07 33.44 6.79
CA ALA A 530 -2.48 33.06 6.72
C ALA A 530 -2.69 31.53 6.76
N ALA A 531 -1.72 30.74 6.29
CA ALA A 531 -1.77 29.28 6.33
C ALA A 531 -1.56 28.75 7.75
N ILE A 532 -0.78 29.45 8.58
CA ILE A 532 -0.59 29.10 10.00
C ILE A 532 -1.86 29.36 10.81
N SER A 533 -2.63 30.41 10.47
CA SER A 533 -3.84 30.77 11.21
C SER A 533 -5.10 29.99 10.80
N ARG A 534 -5.08 29.32 9.64
CA ARG A 534 -6.22 28.57 9.09
C ARG A 534 -6.02 27.06 9.28
N VAL A 535 -7.13 26.35 9.42
CA VAL A 535 -7.16 24.88 9.48
C VAL A 535 -8.10 24.37 8.41
N ASP A 536 -7.58 24.27 7.18
CA ASP A 536 -8.27 23.78 6.00
C ASP A 536 -7.28 23.07 5.05
N THR A 537 -7.78 22.39 4.02
CA THR A 537 -6.92 21.65 3.08
C THR A 537 -5.91 22.54 2.36
N LEU A 538 -6.32 23.76 1.95
CA LEU A 538 -5.47 24.70 1.22
C LEU A 538 -4.28 25.21 2.05
N SER A 539 -4.53 25.58 3.30
CA SER A 539 -3.49 25.98 4.24
C SER A 539 -2.49 24.85 4.51
N ILE A 540 -2.99 23.62 4.69
CA ILE A 540 -2.14 22.43 4.88
C ILE A 540 -1.32 22.11 3.61
N GLN A 541 -1.92 22.19 2.42
CA GLN A 541 -1.22 22.04 1.13
C GLN A 541 -0.09 23.07 1.00
N CYS A 542 -0.33 24.34 1.33
CA CYS A 542 0.68 25.41 1.28
C CYS A 542 1.86 25.13 2.23
N LEU A 543 1.57 24.76 3.49
CA LEU A 543 2.60 24.43 4.47
C LEU A 543 3.41 23.19 4.05
N CYS A 544 2.74 22.15 3.54
CA CYS A 544 3.39 20.94 3.06
C CYS A 544 4.32 21.23 1.86
N LEU A 545 3.86 21.99 0.85
CA LEU A 545 4.67 22.36 -0.31
C LEU A 545 5.85 23.25 0.07
N ALA A 546 5.68 24.16 1.02
CA ALA A 546 6.79 24.95 1.54
C ALA A 546 7.85 24.03 2.20
N GLY A 547 7.43 23.00 2.95
CA GLY A 547 8.33 21.98 3.48
C GLY A 547 9.10 21.24 2.38
N ILE A 548 8.40 20.82 1.32
CA ILE A 548 9.01 20.18 0.14
C ILE A 548 10.03 21.12 -0.51
N TYR A 549 9.73 22.41 -0.65
CA TYR A 549 10.68 23.38 -1.22
C TYR A 549 11.98 23.44 -0.42
N HIS A 550 11.90 23.46 0.92
CA HIS A 550 13.09 23.41 1.75
C HIS A 550 13.87 22.10 1.61
N MET A 551 13.21 20.97 1.39
CA MET A 551 13.91 19.70 1.09
C MET A 551 14.67 19.75 -0.23
N TYR A 552 14.11 20.36 -1.29
CA TYR A 552 14.84 20.59 -2.55
C TYR A 552 16.09 21.47 -2.36
N LEU A 553 16.11 22.33 -1.33
CA LEU A 553 17.26 23.16 -0.98
C LEU A 553 18.18 22.55 0.09
N ILE A 554 18.00 21.27 0.44
CA ILE A 554 18.83 20.56 1.43
C ILE A 554 18.74 21.27 2.81
N ARG A 555 17.53 21.70 3.19
CA ARG A 555 17.23 22.40 4.45
C ARG A 555 16.25 21.60 5.32
N PRO A 556 16.63 20.40 5.80
CA PRO A 556 15.75 19.51 6.56
C PRO A 556 15.17 20.15 7.84
N VAL A 557 15.91 21.03 8.54
CA VAL A 557 15.39 21.64 9.77
C VAL A 557 14.24 22.63 9.47
N GLN A 558 14.38 23.45 8.44
CA GLN A 558 13.31 24.35 8.00
C GLN A 558 12.13 23.54 7.41
N ALA A 559 12.42 22.48 6.67
CA ALA A 559 11.39 21.59 6.15
C ALA A 559 10.58 20.93 7.27
N LEU A 560 11.27 20.40 8.30
CA LEU A 560 10.65 19.77 9.47
C LEU A 560 9.66 20.72 10.15
N ARG A 561 10.02 22.00 10.35
CA ARG A 561 9.10 22.99 10.95
C ARG A 561 7.80 23.14 10.16
N LEU A 562 7.88 23.12 8.83
CA LEU A 562 6.73 23.30 7.94
C LEU A 562 5.89 22.03 7.85
N PHE A 563 6.52 20.85 7.79
CA PHE A 563 5.81 19.56 7.89
C PHE A 563 5.13 19.40 9.25
N HIS A 564 5.77 19.81 10.33
CA HIS A 564 5.21 19.77 11.68
C HIS A 564 3.98 20.70 11.79
N ALA A 565 4.05 21.91 11.23
CA ALA A 565 2.91 22.82 11.16
C ALA A 565 1.76 22.24 10.32
N ALA A 566 2.07 21.71 9.13
CA ALA A 566 1.08 21.05 8.26
C ALA A 566 0.42 19.84 8.96
N GLY A 567 1.23 19.00 9.61
CA GLY A 567 0.79 17.82 10.36
C GLY A 567 -0.07 18.19 11.56
N SER A 568 0.30 19.23 12.30
CA SER A 568 -0.49 19.74 13.44
C SER A 568 -1.86 20.25 12.98
N SER A 569 -1.90 21.07 11.92
CA SER A 569 -3.16 21.54 11.34
C SER A 569 -4.01 20.39 10.80
N LEU A 570 -3.38 19.39 10.18
CA LEU A 570 -4.09 18.20 9.69
C LEU A 570 -4.66 17.38 10.85
N GLN A 571 -3.91 17.17 11.93
CA GLN A 571 -4.41 16.48 13.13
C GLN A 571 -5.63 17.20 13.72
N ILE A 572 -5.61 18.52 13.79
CA ILE A 572 -6.76 19.32 14.25
C ILE A 572 -7.95 19.15 13.29
N LEU A 573 -7.72 19.23 11.98
CA LEU A 573 -8.77 19.06 10.98
C LEU A 573 -9.45 17.69 11.08
N LEU A 574 -8.66 16.61 11.19
CA LEU A 574 -9.15 15.24 11.38
C LEU A 574 -9.96 15.09 12.68
N SER A 575 -9.55 15.79 13.74
CA SER A 575 -10.18 15.69 15.07
C SER A 575 -11.46 16.53 15.20
N THR A 576 -11.58 17.60 14.42
CA THR A 576 -12.69 18.57 14.52
C THR A 576 -13.77 18.41 13.46
N ASN A 577 -13.54 17.57 12.44
CA ASN A 577 -14.47 17.39 11.34
C ASN A 577 -14.70 15.91 10.99
N SER A 578 -15.87 15.38 11.37
CA SER A 578 -16.24 13.98 11.16
C SER A 578 -16.35 13.56 9.69
N GLN A 579 -16.35 14.49 8.74
CA GLN A 579 -16.28 14.19 7.30
C GLN A 579 -14.88 13.77 6.85
N TYR A 580 -13.85 14.11 7.63
CA TYR A 580 -12.44 13.84 7.34
C TYR A 580 -11.88 12.80 8.33
N SER A 581 -12.47 11.60 8.38
CA SER A 581 -11.83 10.47 9.05
C SER A 581 -10.70 9.90 8.18
N VAL A 582 -9.60 9.46 8.78
CA VAL A 582 -8.59 8.64 8.07
C VAL A 582 -9.25 7.28 7.79
N GLY A 583 -9.62 7.04 6.54
CA GLY A 583 -10.50 5.95 6.10
C GLY A 583 -11.85 6.40 5.51
N GLY A 584 -12.17 7.70 5.61
CA GLY A 584 -13.27 8.35 4.90
C GLY A 584 -12.94 8.68 3.44
N THR A 585 -13.95 9.08 2.66
CA THR A 585 -13.93 9.25 1.19
C THR A 585 -12.98 10.33 0.63
N SER A 586 -12.25 11.09 1.46
CA SER A 586 -11.39 12.19 0.97
C SER A 586 -9.95 11.73 0.68
N GLN A 587 -9.68 11.47 -0.61
CA GLN A 587 -8.36 11.11 -1.14
C GLN A 587 -7.28 12.16 -0.82
N LEU A 588 -7.62 13.45 -0.90
CA LEU A 588 -6.69 14.55 -0.62
C LEU A 588 -6.19 14.51 0.83
N ILE A 589 -7.11 14.34 1.78
CA ILE A 589 -6.76 14.26 3.21
C ILE A 589 -5.80 13.10 3.47
N SER A 590 -6.06 11.94 2.85
CA SER A 590 -5.16 10.80 3.01
C SER A 590 -3.80 11.06 2.37
N SER A 591 -3.75 11.68 1.19
CA SER A 591 -2.49 12.01 0.51
C SER A 591 -1.66 13.03 1.30
N LEU A 592 -2.32 14.03 1.89
CA LEU A 592 -1.69 14.99 2.81
C LEU A 592 -1.16 14.30 4.07
N PHE A 593 -1.95 13.41 4.68
CA PHE A 593 -1.55 12.65 5.86
C PHE A 593 -0.28 11.86 5.60
N TRP A 594 -0.27 11.02 4.56
CA TRP A 594 0.86 10.15 4.25
C TRP A 594 2.09 10.94 3.78
N THR A 595 1.90 12.01 3.01
CA THR A 595 3.01 12.87 2.59
C THR A 595 3.67 13.55 3.80
N CYS A 596 2.89 14.18 4.68
CA CYS A 596 3.42 14.86 5.87
C CYS A 596 4.06 13.86 6.84
N SER A 597 3.37 12.75 7.14
CA SER A 597 3.85 11.73 8.07
C SER A 597 5.16 11.10 7.57
N LYS A 598 5.25 10.76 6.27
CA LYS A 598 6.47 10.24 5.66
C LYS A 598 7.61 11.24 5.75
N SER A 599 7.41 12.47 5.26
CA SER A 599 8.47 13.48 5.21
C SER A 599 8.98 13.85 6.60
N GLU A 600 8.09 13.98 7.59
CA GLU A 600 8.48 14.24 8.98
C GLU A 600 9.25 13.06 9.58
N SER A 601 8.77 11.82 9.39
CA SER A 601 9.41 10.61 9.91
C SER A 601 10.78 10.37 9.32
N GLU A 602 10.99 10.64 8.03
CA GLU A 602 12.30 10.50 7.39
C GLU A 602 13.34 11.47 7.94
N ILE A 603 12.94 12.71 8.21
CA ILE A 603 13.83 13.70 8.84
C ILE A 603 14.10 13.29 10.29
N LEU A 604 13.07 12.97 11.07
CA LEU A 604 13.20 12.63 12.48
C LEU A 604 13.93 11.31 12.74
N ALA A 605 13.97 10.40 11.76
CA ALA A 605 14.78 9.19 11.83
C ALA A 605 16.28 9.50 11.82
N GLU A 606 16.70 10.47 11.01
CA GLU A 606 18.12 10.88 10.90
C GLU A 606 18.49 11.98 11.90
N MET A 607 17.57 12.92 12.17
CA MET A 607 17.74 14.05 13.08
C MET A 607 16.67 14.02 14.17
N PRO A 608 16.91 13.42 15.34
CA PRO A 608 15.91 13.24 16.39
C PRO A 608 15.65 14.53 17.20
N LEU A 609 15.36 15.65 16.52
CA LEU A 609 15.18 17.00 17.08
C LEU A 609 13.80 17.27 17.69
N GLY A 610 12.90 16.28 17.71
CA GLY A 610 11.52 16.45 18.19
C GLY A 610 10.70 15.18 18.05
N ILE A 611 9.40 15.26 18.27
CA ILE A 611 8.43 14.18 18.01
C ILE A 611 7.57 14.55 16.79
N PRO A 612 7.02 13.55 16.06
CA PRO A 612 6.10 13.82 14.98
C PRO A 612 4.87 14.62 15.43
N ALA A 613 4.40 15.55 14.60
CA ALA A 613 3.14 16.26 14.82
C ALA A 613 1.93 15.35 14.58
N LEU A 614 2.01 14.51 13.54
CA LEU A 614 0.97 13.55 13.23
C LEU A 614 1.09 12.34 14.14
N ARG A 615 -0.04 11.93 14.72
CA ARG A 615 -0.12 10.63 15.40
C ARG A 615 -0.03 9.51 14.38
N ASP A 616 0.29 8.32 14.89
CA ASP A 616 0.18 7.09 14.11
C ASP A 616 -1.20 6.98 13.46
N PRO A 617 -1.29 6.40 12.24
CA PRO A 617 -2.56 6.19 11.58
C PRO A 617 -3.51 5.40 12.49
N PRO A 618 -4.82 5.72 12.50
CA PRO A 618 -5.78 5.11 13.42
C PRO A 618 -5.98 3.60 13.20
N SER A 619 -5.51 3.04 12.08
CA SER A 619 -5.36 1.60 11.90
C SER A 619 -4.05 1.28 11.19
N GLN A 620 -3.45 0.15 11.58
CA GLN A 620 -2.28 -0.42 10.90
C GLN A 620 -2.54 -0.65 9.41
N ASP A 621 -3.78 -0.84 9.00
CA ASP A 621 -4.18 -1.12 7.61
C ASP A 621 -4.52 0.13 6.79
N SER A 622 -4.38 1.33 7.35
CA SER A 622 -4.73 2.56 6.62
C SER A 622 -3.77 2.76 5.44
N TYR A 623 -4.31 2.89 4.23
CA TYR A 623 -3.61 3.35 3.03
C TYR A 623 -4.42 4.49 2.38
N PRO A 624 -3.78 5.35 1.57
CA PRO A 624 -4.50 6.21 0.63
C PRO A 624 -5.57 5.41 -0.11
N PRO A 625 -6.86 5.79 -0.06
CA PRO A 625 -7.88 5.09 -0.81
C PRO A 625 -7.60 5.18 -2.32
N PRO A 626 -8.00 4.17 -3.12
CA PRO A 626 -7.94 4.24 -4.58
C PRO A 626 -8.52 5.53 -5.10
N GLN A 627 -7.82 6.18 -6.01
CA GLN A 627 -8.39 7.32 -6.72
C GLN A 627 -9.69 6.85 -7.36
N GLN A 628 -10.82 7.44 -6.99
CA GLN A 628 -12.06 7.31 -7.76
C GLN A 628 -11.89 8.17 -9.01
N ILE A 629 -10.96 7.78 -9.89
CA ILE A 629 -10.85 8.33 -11.22
C ILE A 629 -12.12 7.85 -11.91
N THR A 630 -13.16 8.68 -11.83
CA THR A 630 -14.10 8.76 -12.93
C THR A 630 -13.22 8.86 -14.16
N ARG A 631 -13.16 7.81 -14.97
CA ARG A 631 -12.51 7.84 -16.29
C ARG A 631 -13.32 8.81 -17.15
N ASP A 632 -13.28 10.07 -16.77
CA ASP A 632 -13.74 11.17 -17.55
C ASP A 632 -12.72 11.24 -18.67
N LYS A 633 -13.10 10.71 -19.84
CA LYS A 633 -12.25 10.67 -21.04
C LYS A 633 -11.78 12.07 -21.47
N SER A 634 -12.28 13.13 -20.82
CA SER A 634 -11.88 14.52 -20.97
C SER A 634 -10.62 14.90 -20.17
N ASN A 635 -10.29 14.23 -19.06
CA ASN A 635 -9.11 14.56 -18.25
C ASN A 635 -7.85 13.91 -18.87
N LYS A 636 -7.05 14.74 -19.55
CA LYS A 636 -5.79 14.32 -20.21
C LYS A 636 -4.70 13.88 -19.23
N TRP A 637 -4.83 14.18 -17.93
CA TRP A 637 -3.81 13.94 -16.91
C TRP A 637 -4.13 12.73 -16.02
N ALA A 638 -5.28 12.09 -16.20
CA ALA A 638 -5.75 10.99 -15.35
C ALA A 638 -4.73 9.84 -15.20
N SER A 639 -4.06 9.44 -16.28
CA SER A 639 -3.04 8.37 -16.23
C SER A 639 -1.83 8.76 -15.38
N SER A 640 -1.39 10.02 -15.46
CA SER A 640 -0.24 10.49 -14.67
C SER A 640 -0.59 10.65 -13.20
N GLU A 641 -1.82 11.07 -12.88
CA GLU A 641 -2.32 11.15 -11.50
C GLU A 641 -2.46 9.76 -10.88
N GLU A 642 -2.89 8.76 -11.66
CA GLU A 642 -2.96 7.35 -11.25
C GLU A 642 -1.57 6.79 -10.92
N ASP A 643 -0.60 6.95 -11.82
CA ASP A 643 0.78 6.50 -11.59
C ASP A 643 1.42 7.19 -10.38
N SER A 644 1.13 8.49 -10.16
CA SER A 644 1.60 9.25 -8.98
C SER A 644 1.06 8.66 -7.68
N TRP A 645 -0.19 8.20 -7.69
CA TRP A 645 -0.82 7.56 -6.54
C TRP A 645 -0.23 6.18 -6.26
N PHE A 646 0.00 5.37 -7.30
CA PHE A 646 0.72 4.09 -7.16
C PHE A 646 2.14 4.27 -6.62
N PHE A 647 2.83 5.30 -7.07
CA PHE A 647 4.15 5.65 -6.54
C PHE A 647 4.07 5.96 -5.03
N LEU A 648 3.15 6.83 -4.61
CA LEU A 648 2.96 7.16 -3.18
C LEU A 648 2.69 5.90 -2.34
N LEU A 649 1.85 4.98 -2.83
CA LEU A 649 1.56 3.72 -2.14
C LEU A 649 2.78 2.81 -2.02
N SER A 650 3.54 2.66 -3.10
CA SER A 650 4.75 1.83 -3.10
C SER A 650 5.76 2.32 -2.06
N GLU A 651 5.85 3.64 -1.89
CA GLU A 651 6.72 4.27 -0.91
C GLU A 651 6.27 4.02 0.53
N ILE A 652 4.96 4.07 0.80
CA ILE A 652 4.39 3.75 2.12
C ILE A 652 4.63 2.27 2.46
N ALA A 653 4.37 1.37 1.52
CA ALA A 653 4.55 -0.07 1.72
C ALA A 653 6.01 -0.42 2.02
N LEU A 654 6.96 0.07 1.22
CA LEU A 654 8.38 -0.17 1.45
C LEU A 654 8.86 0.47 2.76
N ARG A 655 8.32 1.64 3.13
CA ARG A 655 8.65 2.28 4.40
C ARG A 655 8.28 1.41 5.60
N ARG A 656 7.11 0.79 5.60
CA ARG A 656 6.67 -0.10 6.68
C ARG A 656 7.58 -1.31 6.85
N ILE A 657 8.00 -1.93 5.74
CA ILE A 657 9.01 -3.00 5.77
C ILE A 657 10.32 -2.46 6.35
N THR A 658 10.74 -1.26 5.93
CA THR A 658 11.95 -0.60 6.44
C THR A 658 11.90 -0.40 7.96
N ASP A 659 10.78 0.06 8.50
CA ASP A 659 10.62 0.35 9.92
C ASP A 659 10.69 -0.95 10.77
N GLN A 660 10.11 -2.06 10.28
CA GLN A 660 10.22 -3.36 10.94
C GLN A 660 11.64 -3.92 10.92
N VAL A 661 12.32 -3.81 9.78
CA VAL A 661 13.73 -4.18 9.67
C VAL A 661 14.55 -3.32 10.64
N ALA A 662 14.32 -2.01 10.69
CA ALA A 662 15.03 -1.10 11.58
C ALA A 662 14.86 -1.48 13.06
N GLU A 663 13.68 -1.99 13.45
CA GLU A 663 13.39 -2.41 14.83
C GLU A 663 14.28 -3.58 15.24
N ILE A 664 14.33 -4.61 14.42
CA ILE A 664 15.14 -5.82 14.68
C ILE A 664 16.63 -5.48 14.67
N VAL A 665 17.07 -4.68 13.70
CA VAL A 665 18.46 -4.24 13.57
C VAL A 665 18.90 -3.43 14.78
N THR A 666 18.10 -2.45 15.20
CA THR A 666 18.39 -1.60 16.35
C THR A 666 18.45 -2.44 17.62
N LYS A 667 17.44 -3.27 17.89
CA LYS A 667 17.40 -4.13 19.08
C LYS A 667 18.64 -5.01 19.18
N TYR A 668 19.07 -5.62 18.08
CA TYR A 668 20.27 -6.45 18.05
C TYR A 668 21.54 -5.66 18.35
N ILE A 669 21.77 -4.57 17.61
CA ILE A 669 23.02 -3.80 17.68
C ILE A 669 23.14 -3.10 19.04
N ASP A 670 22.07 -2.48 19.54
CA ASP A 670 22.08 -1.85 20.87
C ASP A 670 22.33 -2.88 21.98
N SER A 671 21.74 -4.08 21.89
CA SER A 671 21.99 -5.14 22.87
C SER A 671 23.46 -5.53 22.92
N LYS A 672 24.08 -5.71 21.74
CA LYS A 672 25.49 -6.08 21.62
C LYS A 672 26.42 -4.99 22.13
N ILE A 673 26.15 -3.72 21.82
CA ILE A 673 26.97 -2.59 22.26
C ILE A 673 26.84 -2.35 23.77
N ARG A 674 25.61 -2.32 24.31
CA ARG A 674 25.37 -1.89 25.71
C ARG A 674 25.57 -3.00 26.72
N TYR A 675 25.13 -4.21 26.41
CA TYR A 675 25.04 -5.29 27.40
C TYR A 675 26.07 -6.41 27.17
N GLN A 676 26.79 -6.40 26.05
CA GLN A 676 27.74 -7.47 25.65
C GLN A 676 27.13 -8.89 25.70
N GLN A 677 25.80 -8.96 25.75
CA GLN A 677 24.96 -10.14 25.80
C GLN A 677 23.75 -9.85 24.92
N GLY A 678 23.16 -10.89 24.34
CA GLY A 678 22.03 -10.75 23.43
C GLY A 678 21.78 -12.03 22.63
N GLN A 679 20.78 -11.96 21.75
CA GLN A 679 20.47 -13.04 20.81
C GLN A 679 21.68 -13.40 19.94
N ARG A 680 21.73 -14.65 19.50
CA ARG A 680 22.80 -15.08 18.60
C ARG A 680 22.51 -14.54 17.21
N ILE A 681 23.56 -14.19 16.46
CA ILE A 681 23.39 -13.64 15.11
C ILE A 681 22.68 -14.64 14.18
N GLU A 682 22.87 -15.94 14.43
CA GLU A 682 22.26 -17.04 13.70
C GLU A 682 20.72 -17.01 13.78
N ASP A 683 20.17 -16.49 14.88
CA ASP A 683 18.71 -16.42 15.09
C ASP A 683 18.07 -15.37 14.14
N LEU A 684 18.87 -14.42 13.61
CA LEU A 684 18.42 -13.42 12.62
C LEU A 684 18.43 -13.92 11.18
N VAL A 685 19.12 -15.02 10.87
CA VAL A 685 19.24 -15.57 9.50
C VAL A 685 17.88 -15.88 8.86
N PRO A 686 16.97 -16.65 9.49
CA PRO A 686 15.65 -16.93 8.89
C PRO A 686 14.78 -15.67 8.78
N ILE A 687 14.94 -14.73 9.71
CA ILE A 687 14.20 -13.46 9.71
C ILE A 687 14.60 -12.60 8.52
N VAL A 688 15.90 -12.46 8.26
CA VAL A 688 16.41 -11.69 7.13
C VAL A 688 16.04 -12.36 5.81
N ALA A 689 16.12 -13.70 5.72
CA ALA A 689 15.67 -14.41 4.52
C ALA A 689 14.19 -14.17 4.18
N GLU A 690 13.34 -14.07 5.20
CA GLU A 690 11.92 -13.71 5.05
C GLU A 690 11.76 -12.26 4.55
N PHE A 691 12.48 -11.29 5.14
CA PHE A 691 12.45 -9.91 4.64
C PHE A 691 12.97 -9.77 3.21
N GLU A 692 13.99 -10.54 2.82
CA GLU A 692 14.44 -10.58 1.43
C GLU A 692 13.34 -11.06 0.49
N SER A 693 12.61 -12.11 0.87
CA SER A 693 11.45 -12.60 0.11
C SER A 693 10.36 -11.54 -0.03
N GLN A 694 10.05 -10.83 1.07
CA GLN A 694 9.04 -9.77 1.08
C GLN A 694 9.43 -8.59 0.17
N VAL A 695 10.67 -8.12 0.27
CA VAL A 695 11.17 -6.97 -0.50
C VAL A 695 11.31 -7.33 -1.99
N GLU A 696 11.66 -8.57 -2.32
CA GLU A 696 11.65 -9.06 -3.70
C GLU A 696 10.23 -9.20 -4.25
N THR A 697 9.29 -9.73 -3.46
CA THR A 697 7.88 -9.83 -3.86
C THR A 697 7.30 -8.44 -4.08
N PHE A 698 7.57 -7.48 -3.18
CA PHE A 698 7.24 -6.07 -3.36
C PHE A 698 7.72 -5.54 -4.71
N ARG A 699 8.99 -5.77 -5.07
CA ARG A 699 9.58 -5.31 -6.34
C ARG A 699 8.89 -5.94 -7.56
N GLN A 700 8.56 -7.23 -7.51
CA GLN A 700 7.90 -7.95 -8.60
C GLN A 700 6.46 -7.47 -8.85
N LEU A 701 5.80 -6.99 -7.79
CA LEU A 701 4.40 -6.55 -7.83
C LEU A 701 4.23 -5.07 -8.20
N LEU A 702 5.31 -4.30 -8.32
CA LEU A 702 5.23 -2.90 -8.75
C LEU A 702 4.57 -2.77 -10.14
N PRO A 703 3.70 -1.76 -10.34
CA PRO A 703 3.19 -1.40 -11.67
C PRO A 703 4.33 -1.11 -12.65
N GLU A 704 4.11 -1.40 -13.94
CA GLU A 704 5.13 -1.26 -15.00
C GLU A 704 5.82 0.12 -14.99
N ALA A 705 5.05 1.19 -14.75
CA ALA A 705 5.55 2.57 -14.74
C ALA A 705 6.64 2.82 -13.67
N ILE A 706 6.60 2.11 -12.55
CA ILE A 706 7.52 2.28 -11.41
C ILE A 706 8.37 1.04 -11.12
N ARG A 707 8.14 -0.07 -11.81
CA ARG A 707 8.92 -1.30 -11.68
C ARG A 707 10.33 -1.11 -12.22
N PHE A 708 11.30 -1.70 -11.54
CA PHE A 708 12.72 -1.56 -11.87
C PHE A 708 13.49 -2.89 -11.77
N HIS A 709 14.61 -2.95 -12.50
CA HIS A 709 15.55 -4.05 -12.45
C HIS A 709 16.53 -3.88 -11.27
N ASP A 710 16.94 -4.98 -10.63
CA ASP A 710 18.00 -4.98 -9.61
C ASP A 710 19.37 -4.94 -10.28
N VAL A 711 19.72 -3.76 -10.80
CA VAL A 711 21.03 -3.48 -11.38
C VAL A 711 21.44 -2.03 -11.04
N PRO A 712 22.74 -1.74 -10.81
CA PRO A 712 23.20 -0.41 -10.39
C PRO A 712 23.17 0.66 -11.49
N GLU A 713 22.89 0.28 -12.74
CA GLU A 713 22.80 1.15 -13.90
C GLU A 713 21.66 2.17 -13.77
N PRO A 714 21.77 3.33 -14.45
CA PRO A 714 20.76 4.37 -14.41
C PRO A 714 19.38 3.82 -14.77
N ALA A 715 18.37 4.13 -13.96
CA ALA A 715 16.99 3.82 -14.31
C ALA A 715 16.48 4.73 -15.45
N SER A 716 15.45 4.29 -16.15
CA SER A 716 14.88 5.04 -17.27
C SER A 716 14.12 6.28 -16.83
N THR A 717 13.53 6.24 -15.62
CA THR A 717 12.73 7.33 -15.07
C THR A 717 13.15 7.66 -13.63
N GLU A 718 12.86 8.88 -13.20
CA GLU A 718 13.18 9.32 -11.82
C GLU A 718 12.47 8.45 -10.77
N TRP A 719 11.27 7.95 -11.06
CA TRP A 719 10.53 7.06 -10.17
C TRP A 719 11.24 5.75 -9.94
N GLN A 720 11.61 5.08 -11.03
CA GLN A 720 12.36 3.83 -10.96
C GLN A 720 13.69 4.03 -10.24
N GLN A 721 14.34 5.17 -10.46
CA GLN A 721 15.56 5.55 -9.76
C GLN A 721 15.30 5.67 -8.26
N TYR A 722 14.32 6.48 -7.87
CA TYR A 722 14.02 6.74 -6.47
C TYR A 722 13.62 5.48 -5.70
N SER A 723 12.68 4.69 -6.24
CA SER A 723 12.22 3.44 -5.63
C SER A 723 13.33 2.39 -5.53
N ARG A 724 14.23 2.31 -6.53
CA ARG A 724 15.39 1.40 -6.47
C ARG A 724 16.40 1.81 -5.40
N GLY A 725 16.66 3.12 -5.24
CA GLY A 725 17.49 3.62 -4.14
C GLY A 725 16.92 3.21 -2.77
N ARG A 726 15.60 3.33 -2.58
CA ARG A 726 14.93 2.88 -1.35
C ARG A 726 15.01 1.36 -1.17
N TYR A 727 14.87 0.58 -2.24
CA TYR A 727 15.04 -0.87 -2.22
C TYR A 727 16.45 -1.30 -1.75
N TYR A 728 17.51 -0.72 -2.32
CA TYR A 728 18.89 -0.99 -1.89
C TYR A 728 19.14 -0.59 -0.45
N ARG A 729 18.52 0.48 0.00
CA ARG A 729 18.61 0.93 1.38
C ARG A 729 18.08 -0.11 2.38
N VAL A 730 16.93 -0.73 2.08
CA VAL A 730 16.33 -1.76 2.92
C VAL A 730 17.16 -3.04 2.91
N LEU A 731 17.66 -3.44 1.73
CA LEU A 731 18.54 -4.58 1.59
C LEU A 731 19.84 -4.43 2.39
N GLU A 732 20.49 -3.27 2.38
CA GLU A 732 21.65 -3.03 3.23
C GLU A 732 21.26 -3.06 4.72
N LEU A 733 20.17 -2.38 5.10
CA LEU A 733 19.74 -2.26 6.49
C LEU A 733 19.50 -3.63 7.13
N MET A 734 18.78 -4.54 6.46
CA MET A 734 18.48 -5.88 7.01
C MET A 734 19.73 -6.74 7.21
N HIS A 735 20.79 -6.51 6.43
CA HIS A 735 22.05 -7.24 6.56
C HIS A 735 23.04 -6.59 7.54
N ARG A 736 22.75 -5.37 7.99
CA ARG A 736 23.65 -4.60 8.87
C ARG A 736 24.05 -5.32 10.16
N PRO A 737 23.19 -6.10 10.84
CA PRO A 737 23.60 -6.90 11.99
C PRO A 737 24.75 -7.86 11.68
N PHE A 738 24.73 -8.52 10.51
CA PHE A 738 25.82 -9.42 10.10
C PHE A 738 27.11 -8.64 9.81
N VAL A 739 27.01 -7.47 9.19
CA VAL A 739 28.17 -6.57 8.98
C VAL A 739 28.77 -6.14 10.32
N PHE A 740 27.91 -5.70 11.26
CA PHE A 740 28.34 -5.35 12.61
C PHE A 740 29.07 -6.50 13.30
N THR A 741 28.48 -7.69 13.30
CA THR A 741 29.06 -8.89 13.92
C THR A 741 30.36 -9.31 13.25
N ALA A 742 30.44 -9.31 11.91
CA ALA A 742 31.66 -9.66 11.21
C ALA A 742 32.82 -8.69 11.47
N ILE A 743 32.53 -7.42 11.74
CA ILE A 743 33.52 -6.41 12.11
C ILE A 743 34.04 -6.62 13.55
N HIS A 744 33.16 -6.96 14.49
CA HIS A 744 33.49 -6.96 15.92
C HIS A 744 33.75 -8.37 16.51
N GLU A 745 33.37 -9.44 15.82
CA GLU A 745 33.51 -10.84 16.26
C GLU A 745 34.30 -11.66 15.20
N PRO A 746 35.64 -11.74 15.31
CA PRO A 746 36.49 -12.46 14.34
C PRO A 746 36.19 -13.96 14.21
N SER A 747 35.53 -14.55 15.21
CA SER A 747 35.16 -15.97 15.26
C SER A 747 33.79 -16.27 14.62
N CYS A 748 33.14 -15.29 13.99
CA CYS A 748 31.83 -15.48 13.38
C CYS A 748 31.85 -16.55 12.27
N SER A 749 30.72 -17.25 12.12
CA SER A 749 30.61 -18.36 11.17
C SER A 749 30.75 -17.91 9.70
N PRO A 750 31.20 -18.78 8.78
CA PRO A 750 31.27 -18.45 7.36
C PRO A 750 29.93 -18.01 6.75
N ALA A 751 28.81 -18.52 7.28
CA ALA A 751 27.47 -18.09 6.86
C ALA A 751 27.19 -16.63 7.21
N VAL A 752 27.57 -16.20 8.42
CA VAL A 752 27.46 -14.79 8.85
C VAL A 752 28.36 -13.89 8.01
N GLN A 753 29.59 -14.33 7.70
CA GLN A 753 30.49 -13.58 6.83
C GLN A 753 29.92 -13.42 5.41
N ALA A 754 29.28 -14.45 4.86
CA ALA A 754 28.62 -14.39 3.56
C ALA A 754 27.44 -13.39 3.55
N LEU A 755 26.62 -13.38 4.59
CA LEU A 755 25.51 -12.42 4.73
C LEU A 755 26.01 -10.99 4.95
N ALA A 756 27.09 -10.81 5.69
CA ALA A 756 27.76 -9.52 5.84
C ALA A 756 28.28 -9.01 4.48
N LYS A 757 28.93 -9.88 3.69
CA LYS A 757 29.41 -9.53 2.35
C LYS A 757 28.25 -9.11 1.44
N LYS A 758 27.15 -9.87 1.46
CA LYS A 758 25.90 -9.54 0.74
C LYS A 758 25.36 -8.16 1.14
N GLY A 759 25.40 -7.83 2.44
CA GLY A 759 25.04 -6.51 2.95
C GLY A 759 25.89 -5.38 2.36
N LEU A 760 27.21 -5.57 2.31
CA LEU A 760 28.12 -4.60 1.70
C LEU A 760 27.96 -4.49 0.18
N GLU A 761 27.69 -5.60 -0.51
CA GLU A 761 27.37 -5.61 -1.96
C GLU A 761 26.10 -4.80 -2.24
N ASN A 762 25.05 -4.98 -1.44
CA ASN A 762 23.82 -4.18 -1.54
C ASN A 762 24.06 -2.69 -1.21
N GLY A 763 24.91 -2.39 -0.23
CA GLY A 763 25.37 -1.02 0.03
C GLY A 763 26.12 -0.43 -1.17
N LEU A 764 27.04 -1.18 -1.77
CA LEU A 764 27.79 -0.73 -2.94
C LEU A 764 26.88 -0.47 -4.13
N LYS A 765 25.87 -1.31 -4.38
CA LYS A 765 24.83 -1.05 -5.40
C LYS A 765 24.17 0.31 -5.19
N TYR A 766 23.85 0.69 -3.94
CA TYR A 766 23.31 2.03 -3.63
C TYR A 766 24.28 3.16 -4.02
N LEU A 767 25.57 3.04 -3.68
CA LEU A 767 26.57 4.06 -4.04
C LEU A 767 26.72 4.19 -5.56
N GLN A 768 26.77 3.06 -6.27
CA GLN A 768 26.89 3.02 -7.73
C GLN A 768 25.64 3.59 -8.40
N HIS A 769 24.46 3.27 -7.87
CA HIS A 769 23.17 3.77 -8.33
C HIS A 769 22.92 5.26 -8.04
N SER A 770 23.51 5.83 -6.99
CA SER A 770 23.21 7.22 -6.59
C SER A 770 23.63 8.23 -7.67
N GLN A 771 22.79 9.23 -7.96
CA GLN A 771 23.09 10.28 -8.93
C GLN A 771 23.77 11.47 -8.26
N ALA A 772 24.95 11.84 -8.76
CA ALA A 772 25.83 12.78 -8.07
C ALA A 772 25.31 14.22 -8.09
N SER A 773 24.67 14.68 -9.17
CA SER A 773 24.34 16.09 -9.39
C SER A 773 22.84 16.41 -9.41
N HIS A 774 21.96 15.40 -9.38
CA HIS A 774 20.51 15.56 -9.53
C HIS A 774 19.85 16.11 -8.27
N ARG A 775 19.03 17.16 -8.40
CA ARG A 775 18.26 17.72 -7.28
C ARG A 775 16.87 17.11 -7.21
N HIS A 776 16.54 16.54 -6.07
CA HIS A 776 15.22 15.98 -5.78
C HIS A 776 14.90 16.11 -4.28
N HIS A 777 13.63 15.88 -3.90
CA HIS A 777 13.14 15.97 -2.50
C HIS A 777 14.02 15.14 -1.54
N GLY A 778 14.40 13.92 -1.89
CA GLY A 778 15.16 13.02 -1.02
C GLY A 778 16.69 13.23 -1.00
N LEU A 779 17.23 14.31 -1.59
CA LEU A 779 18.67 14.48 -1.77
C LEU A 779 19.44 14.49 -0.45
N TRP A 780 18.98 15.23 0.57
CA TRP A 780 19.66 15.25 1.88
C TRP A 780 19.77 13.84 2.50
N LEU A 781 18.70 13.03 2.41
CA LEU A 781 18.70 11.65 2.87
C LEU A 781 19.69 10.79 2.07
N GLN A 782 19.78 11.01 0.76
CA GLN A 782 20.77 10.32 -0.09
C GLN A 782 22.19 10.59 0.39
N LEU A 783 22.55 11.86 0.64
CA LEU A 783 23.90 12.24 1.10
C LEU A 783 24.26 11.56 2.43
N ARG A 784 23.35 11.55 3.41
CA ARG A 784 23.55 10.84 4.69
C ARG A 784 23.66 9.31 4.50
N ASN A 785 22.86 8.73 3.61
CA ASN A 785 22.95 7.29 3.32
C ASN A 785 24.27 6.91 2.62
N GLN A 786 24.76 7.73 1.70
CA GLN A 786 26.05 7.52 1.05
C GLN A 786 27.20 7.57 2.07
N LEU A 787 27.20 8.55 2.98
CA LEU A 787 28.14 8.62 4.10
C LEU A 787 28.12 7.34 4.95
N ARG A 788 26.93 6.86 5.31
CA ARG A 788 26.76 5.65 6.13
C ARG A 788 27.35 4.42 5.45
N ILE A 789 27.04 4.22 4.18
CA ILE A 789 27.49 3.05 3.43
C ILE A 789 29.00 3.12 3.17
N ALA A 790 29.53 4.30 2.84
CA ALA A 790 30.98 4.50 2.73
C ALA A 790 31.69 4.17 4.05
N SER A 791 31.13 4.58 5.19
CA SER A 791 31.66 4.27 6.52
C SER A 791 31.65 2.76 6.81
N LEU A 792 30.57 2.05 6.44
CA LEU A 792 30.50 0.59 6.59
C LEU A 792 31.54 -0.14 5.73
N LEU A 793 31.70 0.25 4.47
CA LEU A 793 32.72 -0.32 3.58
C LEU A 793 34.13 -0.07 4.12
N LEU A 794 34.41 1.14 4.61
CA LEU A 794 35.70 1.49 5.21
C LEU A 794 35.95 0.71 6.49
N GLY A 795 34.97 0.61 7.39
CA GLY A 795 35.08 -0.19 8.61
C GLY A 795 35.38 -1.67 8.30
N ALA A 796 34.61 -2.27 7.39
CA ALA A 796 34.82 -3.65 6.96
C ALA A 796 36.19 -3.87 6.30
N SER A 797 36.70 -2.90 5.53
CA SER A 797 38.00 -3.01 4.85
C SER A 797 39.19 -3.14 5.80
N THR A 798 39.04 -2.73 7.06
CA THR A 798 40.10 -2.85 8.07
C THR A 798 40.22 -4.27 8.66
N ILE A 799 39.28 -5.16 8.34
CA ILE A 799 39.20 -6.51 8.90
C ILE A 799 39.97 -7.49 8.00
N PRO A 800 41.10 -8.09 8.44
CA PRO A 800 42.03 -8.83 7.58
C PRO A 800 41.45 -10.06 6.85
N HIS A 801 40.40 -10.68 7.39
CA HIS A 801 39.81 -11.91 6.85
C HIS A 801 38.49 -11.66 6.11
N PHE A 802 38.09 -10.39 5.96
CA PHE A 802 36.83 -10.03 5.35
C PHE A 802 37.01 -9.74 3.85
N THR A 803 36.26 -10.43 2.99
CA THR A 803 36.35 -10.22 1.54
C THR A 803 35.51 -9.03 1.13
N MET A 804 36.16 -7.97 0.66
CA MET A 804 35.48 -6.75 0.19
C MET A 804 34.79 -6.97 -1.17
N PRO A 805 33.64 -6.31 -1.42
CA PRO A 805 32.99 -6.32 -2.73
C PRO A 805 33.86 -5.69 -3.83
N ASP A 806 33.81 -6.21 -5.05
CA ASP A 806 34.56 -5.65 -6.18
C ASP A 806 34.10 -4.23 -6.50
N GLY A 807 35.07 -3.32 -6.74
CA GLY A 807 34.79 -1.93 -7.11
C GLY A 807 34.36 -1.01 -5.95
N TRP A 808 34.47 -1.46 -4.69
CA TRP A 808 34.05 -0.68 -3.52
C TRP A 808 34.75 0.68 -3.40
N TYR A 809 36.05 0.75 -3.70
CA TYR A 809 36.82 2.02 -3.73
C TYR A 809 36.21 3.02 -4.72
N GLY A 810 35.77 2.58 -5.89
CA GLY A 810 35.11 3.44 -6.87
C GLY A 810 33.80 4.04 -6.35
N GLY A 811 33.05 3.27 -5.55
CA GLY A 811 31.85 3.76 -4.86
C GLY A 811 32.16 4.86 -3.84
N ILE A 812 33.25 4.74 -3.09
CA ILE A 812 33.71 5.78 -2.15
C ILE A 812 34.17 7.03 -2.90
N SER A 813 34.99 6.89 -3.93
CA SER A 813 35.44 8.03 -4.74
C SER A 813 34.27 8.79 -5.38
N LYS A 814 33.27 8.08 -5.89
CA LYS A 814 32.02 8.68 -6.39
C LYS A 814 31.25 9.42 -5.28
N THR A 815 31.24 8.88 -4.07
CA THR A 815 30.59 9.51 -2.91
C THR A 815 31.30 10.81 -2.51
N LEU A 816 32.63 10.81 -2.43
CA LEU A 816 33.41 12.01 -2.15
C LEU A 816 33.19 13.09 -3.21
N ALA A 817 33.18 12.72 -4.50
CA ALA A 817 32.88 13.65 -5.58
C ALA A 817 31.45 14.23 -5.48
N THR A 818 30.48 13.42 -5.06
CA THR A 818 29.10 13.87 -4.80
C THR A 818 29.05 14.86 -3.63
N LEU A 819 29.72 14.57 -2.52
CA LEU A 819 29.75 15.46 -1.36
C LEU A 819 30.45 16.78 -1.66
N ASP A 820 31.57 16.73 -2.39
CA ASP A 820 32.29 17.93 -2.87
C ASP A 820 31.39 18.81 -3.74
N TYR A 821 30.68 18.21 -4.70
CA TYR A 821 29.72 18.89 -5.56
C TYR A 821 28.66 19.67 -4.78
N TRP A 822 28.05 19.04 -3.78
CA TRP A 822 26.99 19.65 -2.97
C TRP A 822 27.50 20.56 -1.85
N SER A 823 28.80 20.52 -1.53
CA SER A 823 29.38 21.29 -0.41
C SER A 823 29.24 22.81 -0.55
N TRP A 824 29.04 23.31 -1.76
CA TRP A 824 28.81 24.73 -2.00
C TRP A 824 27.42 25.19 -1.51
N GLU A 825 26.37 24.42 -1.79
CA GLU A 825 25.01 24.72 -1.31
C GLU A 825 24.77 24.25 0.11
N PHE A 826 25.33 23.09 0.44
CA PHE A 826 25.23 22.43 1.71
C PHE A 826 26.64 22.21 2.32
N PRO A 827 27.25 23.27 2.88
CA PRO A 827 28.55 23.22 3.56
C PRO A 827 28.75 22.09 4.56
N SER A 828 27.67 21.56 5.15
CA SER A 828 27.72 20.42 6.05
C SER A 828 28.24 19.13 5.39
N CYS A 829 28.22 19.02 4.06
CA CYS A 829 28.95 17.97 3.34
C CYS A 829 30.43 17.88 3.73
N LYS A 830 31.06 18.99 4.17
CA LYS A 830 32.45 18.98 4.63
C LYS A 830 32.66 18.06 5.83
N SER A 831 31.78 18.14 6.84
CA SER A 831 31.83 17.22 7.98
C SER A 831 31.65 15.75 7.57
N TYR A 832 30.90 15.48 6.50
CA TYR A 832 30.70 14.12 6.00
C TYR A 832 31.97 13.62 5.29
N THR A 833 32.57 14.49 4.47
CA THR A 833 33.86 14.24 3.81
C THR A 833 34.96 13.99 4.84
N ASP A 834 35.04 14.80 5.91
CA ASP A 834 36.05 14.66 6.97
C ASP A 834 35.95 13.28 7.65
N VAL A 835 34.72 12.80 7.91
CA VAL A 835 34.49 11.44 8.43
C VAL A 835 35.01 10.37 7.46
N ILE A 836 34.66 10.45 6.17
CA ILE A 836 35.10 9.46 5.18
C ILE A 836 36.63 9.46 5.04
N LEU A 837 37.26 10.65 5.00
CA LEU A 837 38.71 10.77 4.88
C LEU A 837 39.45 10.24 6.11
N ALA A 838 38.95 10.52 7.32
CA ALA A 838 39.52 9.98 8.55
C ALA A 838 39.47 8.44 8.57
N LEU A 839 38.33 7.86 8.17
CA LEU A 839 38.18 6.41 8.07
C LEU A 839 39.08 5.80 6.97
N SER A 840 39.20 6.47 5.82
CA SER A 840 40.05 6.02 4.71
C SER A 840 41.53 5.98 5.06
N ALA A 841 42.04 6.99 5.79
CA ALA A 841 43.44 7.03 6.21
C ALA A 841 43.83 5.83 7.09
N SER A 842 42.88 5.30 7.87
CA SER A 842 43.10 4.11 8.71
C SER A 842 43.12 2.79 7.92
N SER A 843 42.36 2.70 6.83
CA SER A 843 42.28 1.53 5.95
C SER A 843 43.55 1.34 5.10
N SER A 844 44.18 2.44 4.68
CA SER A 844 45.42 2.41 3.90
C SER A 844 46.63 1.88 4.68
N GLY A 845 46.60 1.93 6.02
CA GLY A 845 47.67 1.41 6.88
C GLY A 845 47.82 -0.12 6.86
N THR A 846 46.81 -0.85 6.34
CA THR A 846 46.85 -2.30 6.11
C THR A 846 47.23 -2.70 4.68
N MET A 847 47.43 -1.72 3.78
CA MET A 847 47.72 -1.92 2.35
C MET A 847 49.13 -1.49 1.93
N GLU A 848 50.15 -1.75 2.75
CA GLU A 848 51.57 -1.52 2.36
C GLU A 848 52.10 -2.51 1.30
N GLU A 849 51.24 -3.13 0.49
CA GLU A 849 51.58 -3.79 -0.76
C GLU A 849 50.53 -3.51 -1.86
N ARG A 850 50.48 -2.29 -2.40
CA ARG A 850 50.38 -1.99 -3.86
C ARG A 850 50.11 -0.50 -4.13
N THR A 851 51.18 0.16 -4.59
CA THR A 851 51.25 1.41 -5.38
C THR A 851 50.57 2.69 -4.85
N PRO A 852 51.33 3.81 -4.70
CA PRO A 852 50.81 5.05 -4.14
C PRO A 852 49.97 5.88 -5.12
N MET A 853 48.91 6.51 -4.63
CA MET A 853 48.16 7.57 -5.31
C MET A 853 49.00 8.84 -5.45
N SER A 854 48.90 9.48 -6.62
CA SER A 854 49.29 10.88 -6.83
C SER A 854 48.05 11.76 -6.71
N TYR A 855 48.20 12.87 -5.99
CA TYR A 855 47.16 13.86 -5.66
C TYR A 855 46.66 14.65 -6.87
#